data_AF-A0A085MKA8-F1
#
_entry.id   AF-A0A085MKA8-F1
#
_cell.length_a   1.000
_cell.length_b   1.000
_cell.length_c   1.000
_cell.angle_alpha   90.00
_cell.angle_beta   90.00
_cell.angle_gamma   90.00
#
_symmetry.space_group_name_H-M   'P 1'
#
loop_
_entity.id
_entity.type
_entity.pdbx_description
1 polymer ?
#
loop_
_entity_poly.entity_id
_entity_poly.type
_entity_poly.pdbx_seq_one_letter_code
_entity_poly.pdbx_strand_id
1 'polypeptide(L)'
;MASFYSFKFYKTIAGICLFTSCVWNVEVTSASLYDWPTKHTASDYGQDRYGNTIYKQGCTHDIDVVNQLVDFDKSGYNKHKLPKPNGMKVRVDTWIQAITSISESTQDFEVDLYINEMWEDPRLRFDHLNPCKPNMSLDNSLLDKLWTPNTCFVNSKEAFIHQSPFTNIFLMIYNNGSVWTNYRVKLTGPCQMELQRFPMDVQKCSLTFESFNYNVAEVHMVWADINPISILGATELPDFTLVDVLATSEETKYPAGYWDELTITFIFKRRYGWYIFQGYIPAYLIIIISWISFYLGTMALPARTMLGVNALIAMTFQFGNIISNLPRVSYIKAIDIWMLSGMTFIFASLLELAVVGHLSHVKMRKQQHAKLEIASHRSSPIFWSRKYDPKSKTPQRLPLANDQWNDQNPLGGSLRDVTDLSYSFHELQLKRTVPLWHKLIPVKQDWDPERIDRMSAICFPLIFILFNIFYWGYYVGYSSFTVLCVQMSCCKDVAETSNVRKKFCLKCRSSLASIILQKKESYCVNCFRKRCSHKFRSALGREKLFREASPVLVEVSGSAASVSLANMVLEAADSKDRKRLKMRPTFVHILFSSEQFDPSSLCALVSYVQRTGCPCYVVDIASIFAANISEHICPFNEETPKCSYAQQFQDLCNSCASDTALHELTYRLKVALLYRLARCLKLDFVLLDSTSTVLSAAVMSSVAQGRGPQIVDDVSVIDRRWTDVAFLRPLREFTTDEVALFNYFFQERQIAFSVYPERLLTPVRETSIQTASSEFVDRLQVEFSSTVTTLIASASKFQRTDNLANDLVSCSLCSSNTNVELLKDYSTIEGRFCYGCASVIEQVDAKQLMASIVAILIKEKNNSQDLHAKCLPTNASK
;
A
#
# COMPACT_ATOMS: atom_id res chain seq x y z
N MET A 1 -32.65 21.11 -57.40
CA MET A 1 -31.52 22.00 -57.75
C MET A 1 -30.86 22.47 -56.45
N ALA A 2 -30.06 21.59 -55.86
CA ALA A 2 -29.23 21.86 -54.70
C ALA A 2 -27.78 21.77 -55.15
N SER A 3 -27.12 22.90 -55.36
CA SER A 3 -25.67 23.04 -55.43
C SER A 3 -25.36 24.54 -55.50
N PHE A 4 -24.17 24.92 -55.02
CA PHE A 4 -23.61 26.29 -54.94
C PHE A 4 -24.01 27.10 -53.71
N TYR A 5 -23.46 26.74 -52.55
CA TYR A 5 -22.71 27.64 -51.64
C TYR A 5 -22.16 26.83 -50.46
N SER A 6 -21.14 25.99 -50.71
CA SER A 6 -20.38 25.31 -49.65
C SER A 6 -18.96 24.98 -50.13
N PHE A 7 -18.20 26.02 -50.51
CA PHE A 7 -16.83 25.90 -51.02
C PHE A 7 -15.94 27.02 -50.44
N LYS A 8 -15.63 26.93 -49.14
CA LYS A 8 -14.43 27.57 -48.53
C LYS A 8 -14.12 27.17 -47.07
N PHE A 9 -14.63 26.04 -46.57
CA PHE A 9 -14.35 25.57 -45.20
C PHE A 9 -13.57 24.24 -45.12
N TYR A 10 -13.10 23.69 -46.25
CA TYR A 10 -12.47 22.36 -46.33
C TYR A 10 -10.95 22.37 -46.59
N LYS A 11 -10.22 23.46 -46.24
CA LYS A 11 -8.76 23.55 -46.45
C LYS A 11 -7.89 23.60 -45.19
N THR A 12 -8.44 23.25 -44.02
CA THR A 12 -7.66 23.18 -42.76
C THR A 12 -7.74 21.81 -42.06
N ILE A 13 -8.41 20.81 -42.66
CA ILE A 13 -8.54 19.45 -42.09
C ILE A 13 -8.10 18.40 -43.13
N ALA A 14 -6.94 18.63 -43.76
CA ALA A 14 -6.35 17.72 -44.75
C ALA A 14 -4.82 17.66 -44.62
N GLY A 15 -4.33 17.53 -43.38
CA GLY A 15 -2.91 17.28 -43.08
C GLY A 15 -2.67 16.02 -42.23
N ILE A 16 -3.71 15.23 -41.94
CA ILE A 16 -3.65 14.11 -40.98
C ILE A 16 -4.08 12.75 -41.60
N CYS A 17 -4.40 12.68 -42.89
CA CYS A 17 -4.83 11.42 -43.54
C CYS A 17 -4.01 11.02 -44.79
N LEU A 18 -2.68 11.05 -44.69
CA LEU A 18 -1.81 10.36 -45.63
C LEU A 18 -0.73 9.61 -44.83
N PHE A 19 -1.02 8.37 -44.45
CA PHE A 19 -0.06 7.24 -44.37
C PHE A 19 -0.81 5.98 -43.92
N THR A 20 -1.86 5.62 -44.66
CA THR A 20 -2.40 4.26 -44.69
C THR A 20 -2.64 3.88 -46.13
N SER A 21 -1.91 2.86 -46.59
CA SER A 21 -2.04 2.08 -47.84
C SER A 21 -0.80 2.13 -48.74
N CYS A 22 0.22 1.32 -48.38
CA CYS A 22 1.07 0.59 -49.33
C CYS A 22 2.02 -0.28 -48.50
N VAL A 23 1.69 -1.56 -48.32
CA VAL A 23 2.48 -2.75 -48.69
C VAL A 23 1.63 -3.95 -48.27
N TRP A 24 0.82 -4.42 -49.21
CA TRP A 24 0.41 -5.82 -49.24
C TRP A 24 1.49 -6.59 -50.02
N ASN A 25 1.65 -7.86 -49.64
CA ASN A 25 2.56 -8.89 -50.17
C ASN A 25 3.99 -8.86 -49.62
N VAL A 26 4.14 -9.50 -48.46
CA VAL A 26 5.20 -10.49 -48.29
C VAL A 26 4.56 -11.74 -47.70
N GLU A 27 4.33 -12.75 -48.54
CA GLU A 27 4.29 -14.14 -48.09
C GLU A 27 5.65 -14.43 -47.44
N VAL A 28 5.70 -14.53 -46.11
CA VAL A 28 6.84 -15.13 -45.43
C VAL A 28 6.42 -16.50 -44.97
N THR A 29 6.82 -17.44 -45.81
CA THR A 29 6.98 -18.87 -45.57
C THR A 29 7.40 -19.16 -44.12
N SER A 30 6.59 -19.97 -43.46
CA SER A 30 7.02 -20.80 -42.34
C SER A 30 8.14 -21.72 -42.82
N ALA A 31 9.39 -21.33 -42.60
CA ALA A 31 10.54 -22.22 -42.79
C ALA A 31 11.66 -21.84 -41.83
N SER A 32 11.93 -22.77 -40.93
CA SER A 32 13.02 -22.79 -39.96
C SER A 32 14.39 -22.58 -40.59
N LEU A 33 15.24 -21.82 -39.89
CA LEU A 33 16.69 -22.02 -39.89
C LEU A 33 17.21 -21.57 -38.52
N TYR A 34 17.36 -22.57 -37.65
CA TYR A 34 18.11 -22.45 -36.41
C TYR A 34 19.20 -23.51 -36.48
N ASP A 35 20.45 -23.14 -36.24
CA ASP A 35 21.53 -24.09 -35.92
C ASP A 35 21.39 -24.53 -34.46
N TRP A 36 20.31 -25.26 -34.16
CA TRP A 36 20.29 -26.23 -33.05
C TRP A 36 21.18 -27.42 -33.44
N PRO A 37 21.62 -28.29 -32.50
CA PRO A 37 22.10 -29.62 -32.87
C PRO A 37 21.08 -30.20 -33.85
N THR A 38 21.53 -30.41 -35.09
CA THR A 38 20.75 -30.72 -36.29
C THR A 38 19.36 -31.27 -35.99
N LYS A 39 18.31 -30.60 -36.49
CA LYS A 39 17.02 -31.26 -36.75
C LYS A 39 17.33 -32.53 -37.54
N HIS A 40 17.35 -33.69 -36.90
CA HIS A 40 16.96 -34.90 -37.59
C HIS A 40 15.49 -34.70 -37.94
N THR A 41 15.26 -34.20 -39.15
CA THR A 41 13.95 -34.24 -39.79
C THR A 41 13.44 -35.68 -39.67
N ALA A 42 12.13 -35.85 -39.50
CA ALA A 42 11.47 -37.15 -39.50
C ALA A 42 11.65 -37.97 -40.81
N SER A 43 12.52 -37.52 -41.71
CA SER A 43 12.98 -38.20 -42.92
C SER A 43 14.02 -39.29 -42.67
N ASP A 44 14.56 -39.45 -41.45
CA ASP A 44 15.46 -40.58 -41.11
C ASP A 44 14.70 -41.86 -40.74
N TYR A 45 13.37 -41.83 -40.71
CA TYR A 45 12.55 -43.04 -40.64
C TYR A 45 12.15 -43.44 -42.05
N GLY A 46 12.81 -44.47 -42.59
CA GLY A 46 12.31 -45.12 -43.81
C GLY A 46 10.86 -45.55 -43.59
N GLN A 47 9.97 -45.23 -44.51
CA GLN A 47 8.62 -45.78 -44.54
C GLN A 47 8.61 -46.98 -45.49
N ASP A 48 8.00 -48.09 -45.07
CA ASP A 48 7.69 -49.18 -45.99
C ASP A 48 6.57 -48.78 -46.97
N ARG A 49 6.30 -49.60 -48.01
CA ARG A 49 5.25 -49.31 -49.01
C ARG A 49 3.82 -49.28 -48.43
N TYR A 50 3.66 -49.53 -47.12
CA TYR A 50 2.39 -49.50 -46.41
C TYR A 50 2.30 -48.35 -45.39
N GLY A 51 3.30 -47.47 -45.33
CA GLY A 51 3.30 -46.29 -44.47
C GLY A 51 3.69 -46.55 -43.01
N ASN A 52 4.28 -47.71 -42.70
CA ASN A 52 4.79 -48.00 -41.37
C ASN A 52 6.21 -47.46 -41.19
N THR A 53 6.44 -46.82 -40.03
CA THR A 53 7.72 -46.29 -39.59
C THR A 53 8.71 -47.43 -39.34
N ILE A 54 9.82 -47.49 -40.10
CA ILE A 54 10.91 -48.46 -39.87
C ILE A 54 11.67 -48.01 -38.62
N TYR A 55 11.44 -48.68 -37.48
CA TYR A 55 12.34 -48.58 -36.33
C TYR A 55 13.68 -49.26 -36.67
N LYS A 56 14.81 -48.65 -36.29
CA LYS A 56 16.11 -49.33 -36.35
C LYS A 56 16.00 -50.67 -35.62
N GLN A 57 16.18 -51.79 -36.31
CA GLN A 57 16.21 -53.11 -35.65
C GLN A 57 17.40 -53.13 -34.66
N GLY A 58 17.11 -53.36 -33.37
CA GLY A 58 18.13 -53.39 -32.31
C GLY A 58 18.46 -52.05 -31.65
N CYS A 59 17.54 -51.07 -31.66
CA CYS A 59 17.67 -49.84 -30.87
C CYS A 59 17.02 -49.96 -29.48
N THR A 60 17.50 -49.17 -28.52
CA THR A 60 17.00 -49.15 -27.14
C THR A 60 15.80 -48.22 -27.01
N HIS A 61 14.71 -48.71 -26.41
CA HIS A 61 13.49 -47.94 -26.22
C HIS A 61 13.63 -46.88 -25.13
N ASP A 62 12.87 -45.79 -25.24
CA ASP A 62 12.90 -44.65 -24.31
C ASP A 62 12.75 -45.08 -22.84
N ILE A 63 11.91 -46.08 -22.55
CA ILE A 63 11.69 -46.60 -21.20
C ILE A 63 12.97 -47.22 -20.61
N ASP A 64 13.71 -47.98 -21.41
CA ASP A 64 14.94 -48.64 -20.97
C ASP A 64 16.08 -47.63 -20.77
N VAL A 65 16.16 -46.64 -21.67
CA VAL A 65 17.09 -45.50 -21.53
C VAL A 65 16.78 -44.71 -20.27
N VAL A 66 15.50 -44.38 -20.02
CA VAL A 66 15.07 -43.66 -18.83
C VAL A 66 15.36 -44.47 -17.57
N ASN A 67 15.07 -45.77 -17.53
CA ASN A 67 15.35 -46.60 -16.37
C ASN A 67 16.85 -46.66 -16.05
N GLN A 68 17.71 -46.67 -17.06
CA GLN A 68 19.16 -46.64 -16.87
C GLN A 68 19.69 -45.27 -16.42
N LEU A 69 19.04 -44.17 -16.84
CA LEU A 69 19.40 -42.81 -16.44
C LEU A 69 18.82 -42.42 -15.06
N VAL A 70 17.60 -42.86 -14.73
CA VAL A 70 16.77 -42.40 -13.59
C VAL A 70 16.90 -43.25 -12.34
N ASP A 71 17.48 -44.45 -12.41
CA ASP A 71 17.93 -45.18 -11.22
C ASP A 71 19.21 -44.51 -10.67
N PHE A 72 19.05 -43.28 -10.16
CA PHE A 72 20.14 -42.39 -9.77
C PHE A 72 21.01 -42.98 -8.64
N ASP A 73 20.45 -43.88 -7.84
CA ASP A 73 21.18 -44.66 -6.83
C ASP A 73 22.14 -45.67 -7.48
N LYS A 74 21.85 -46.18 -8.68
CA LYS A 74 22.73 -47.06 -9.45
C LYS A 74 23.66 -46.30 -10.38
N SER A 75 23.24 -45.15 -10.93
CA SER A 75 24.05 -44.35 -11.86
C SER A 75 25.06 -43.43 -11.17
N GLY A 76 24.94 -43.21 -9.86
CA GLY A 76 25.84 -42.35 -9.09
C GLY A 76 25.71 -40.86 -9.43
N TYR A 77 24.61 -40.46 -10.07
CA TYR A 77 24.33 -39.07 -10.41
C TYR A 77 24.04 -38.26 -9.15
N ASN A 78 24.79 -37.19 -8.95
CA ASN A 78 24.57 -36.26 -7.84
C ASN A 78 24.12 -34.90 -8.37
N LYS A 79 22.85 -34.56 -8.12
CA LYS A 79 22.24 -33.30 -8.53
C LYS A 79 22.83 -32.06 -7.84
N HIS A 80 23.53 -32.22 -6.72
CA HIS A 80 24.18 -31.12 -6.01
C HIS A 80 25.56 -30.80 -6.55
N LYS A 81 26.08 -31.61 -7.48
CA LYS A 81 27.36 -31.37 -8.14
C LYS A 81 27.13 -30.75 -9.51
N LEU A 82 27.86 -29.67 -9.77
CA LEU A 82 27.93 -29.02 -11.08
C LEU A 82 28.23 -30.06 -12.20
N PRO A 83 27.56 -29.98 -13.36
CA PRO A 83 27.79 -30.89 -14.48
C PRO A 83 29.23 -30.88 -15.00
N LYS A 84 29.87 -29.70 -15.00
CA LYS A 84 31.24 -29.49 -15.47
C LYS A 84 32.06 -28.81 -14.37
N PRO A 85 33.33 -29.20 -14.15
CA PRO A 85 34.18 -28.62 -13.11
C PRO A 85 34.65 -27.19 -13.43
N ASN A 86 34.68 -26.79 -14.70
CA ASN A 86 35.16 -25.48 -15.15
C ASN A 86 34.02 -24.45 -15.31
N GLY A 87 32.91 -24.65 -14.62
CA GLY A 87 31.68 -23.89 -14.82
C GLY A 87 30.86 -24.37 -16.01
N MET A 88 29.63 -23.89 -16.10
CA MET A 88 28.64 -24.30 -17.08
C MET A 88 28.02 -23.09 -17.77
N LYS A 89 27.87 -23.15 -19.10
CA LYS A 89 27.23 -22.10 -19.90
C LYS A 89 25.75 -22.41 -20.13
N VAL A 90 24.86 -21.57 -19.62
CA VAL A 90 23.41 -21.65 -19.83
C VAL A 90 23.04 -20.68 -20.96
N ARG A 91 22.40 -21.20 -22.00
CA ARG A 91 21.78 -20.35 -23.04
C ARG A 91 20.33 -20.13 -22.69
N VAL A 92 19.89 -18.88 -22.74
CA VAL A 92 18.52 -18.47 -22.41
C VAL A 92 17.89 -17.78 -23.61
N ASP A 93 16.65 -18.14 -23.92
CA ASP A 93 15.78 -17.39 -24.82
C ASP A 93 14.38 -17.26 -24.21
N THR A 94 13.66 -16.21 -24.59
CA THR A 94 12.36 -15.89 -23.99
C THR A 94 11.31 -15.65 -25.06
N TRP A 95 10.13 -16.24 -24.88
CA TRP A 95 8.99 -16.02 -25.76
C TRP A 95 7.88 -15.29 -25.02
N ILE A 96 7.59 -14.06 -25.40
CA ILE A 96 6.53 -13.25 -24.83
C ILE A 96 5.21 -13.72 -25.41
N GLN A 97 4.32 -14.24 -24.56
CA GLN A 97 2.99 -14.68 -24.96
C GLN A 97 2.03 -13.49 -24.99
N ALA A 98 1.94 -12.77 -23.88
CA ALA A 98 1.07 -11.61 -23.75
C ALA A 98 1.57 -10.68 -22.64
N ILE A 99 1.26 -9.39 -22.76
CA ILE A 99 1.42 -8.40 -21.70
C ILE A 99 0.01 -8.09 -21.24
N THR A 100 -0.35 -8.46 -20.01
CA THR A 100 -1.74 -8.47 -19.56
C THR A 100 -2.18 -7.09 -19.10
N SER A 101 -1.36 -6.41 -18.31
CA SER A 101 -1.69 -5.07 -17.79
C SER A 101 -0.45 -4.27 -17.45
N ILE A 102 -0.61 -2.95 -17.45
CA ILE A 102 0.37 -1.98 -16.96
C ILE A 102 -0.36 -1.07 -16.00
N SER A 103 0.13 -0.98 -14.77
CA SER A 103 -0.51 -0.21 -13.71
C SER A 103 0.36 0.96 -13.28
N GLU A 104 -0.16 2.16 -13.52
CA GLU A 104 0.51 3.42 -13.17
C GLU A 104 0.42 3.74 -11.67
N SER A 105 -0.61 3.24 -11.00
CA SER A 105 -0.83 3.43 -9.56
C SER A 105 0.17 2.64 -8.72
N THR A 106 0.39 1.38 -9.09
CA THR A 106 1.28 0.44 -8.39
C THR A 106 2.69 0.38 -8.98
N GLN A 107 2.91 1.03 -10.13
CA GLN A 107 4.20 1.07 -10.82
C GLN A 107 4.72 -0.34 -11.15
N ASP A 108 3.86 -1.17 -11.71
CA ASP A 108 4.16 -2.52 -12.19
C ASP A 108 3.49 -2.81 -13.52
N PHE A 109 3.96 -3.89 -14.13
CA PHE A 109 3.36 -4.48 -15.31
C PHE A 109 3.33 -5.99 -15.15
N GLU A 110 2.33 -6.60 -15.74
CA GLU A 110 2.15 -8.05 -15.76
C GLU A 110 2.43 -8.60 -17.16
N VAL A 111 3.19 -9.69 -17.22
CA VAL A 111 3.57 -10.37 -18.47
C VAL A 111 3.50 -11.88 -18.31
N ASP A 112 2.94 -12.54 -19.32
CA ASP A 112 2.97 -13.98 -19.49
C ASP A 112 4.04 -14.32 -20.54
N LEU A 113 5.05 -15.10 -20.15
CA LEU A 113 6.15 -15.46 -21.02
C LEU A 113 6.60 -16.92 -20.84
N TYR A 114 7.28 -17.43 -21.84
CA TYR A 114 7.99 -18.70 -21.78
C TYR A 114 9.49 -18.42 -21.65
N ILE A 115 10.16 -19.10 -20.73
CA ILE A 115 11.61 -19.04 -20.56
C ILE A 115 12.18 -20.37 -21.01
N ASN A 116 13.07 -20.34 -21.97
CA ASN A 116 13.83 -21.49 -22.41
C ASN A 116 15.22 -21.41 -21.81
N GLU A 117 15.66 -22.51 -21.21
CA GLU A 117 17.03 -22.66 -20.76
C GLU A 117 17.63 -23.91 -21.36
N MET A 118 18.87 -23.78 -21.80
CA MET A 118 19.63 -24.92 -22.31
C MET A 118 21.01 -24.99 -21.69
N TRP A 119 21.38 -26.18 -21.26
CA TRP A 119 22.73 -26.51 -20.84
C TRP A 119 23.14 -27.90 -21.31
N GLU A 120 24.41 -28.23 -21.15
CA GLU A 120 24.95 -29.54 -21.47
C GLU A 120 25.43 -30.23 -20.19
N ASP A 121 24.84 -31.38 -19.85
CA ASP A 121 25.26 -32.26 -18.77
C ASP A 121 25.82 -33.57 -19.35
N PRO A 122 27.16 -33.73 -19.44
CA PRO A 122 27.79 -34.93 -19.99
C PRO A 122 27.39 -36.22 -19.27
N ARG A 123 26.93 -36.15 -18.01
CA ARG A 123 26.51 -37.30 -17.20
C ARG A 123 25.18 -37.89 -17.68
N LEU A 124 24.39 -37.10 -18.41
CA LEU A 124 23.09 -37.50 -18.95
C LEU A 124 23.20 -37.99 -20.41
N ARG A 125 24.42 -38.12 -20.96
CA ARG A 125 24.63 -38.59 -22.33
C ARG A 125 24.29 -40.08 -22.46
N PHE A 126 23.40 -40.41 -23.40
CA PHE A 126 22.94 -41.79 -23.62
C PHE A 126 23.16 -42.28 -25.07
N ASP A 127 23.97 -41.57 -25.86
CA ASP A 127 24.36 -41.99 -27.23
C ASP A 127 24.87 -43.43 -27.30
N HIS A 128 25.61 -43.87 -26.29
CA HIS A 128 26.21 -45.20 -26.20
C HIS A 128 25.18 -46.34 -26.10
N LEU A 129 23.93 -46.02 -25.74
CA LEU A 129 22.83 -47.00 -25.64
C LEU A 129 22.12 -47.23 -26.97
N ASN A 130 22.55 -46.58 -28.06
CA ASN A 130 21.89 -46.66 -29.37
C ASN A 130 20.36 -46.40 -29.27
N PRO A 131 19.94 -45.22 -28.79
CA PRO A 131 18.53 -44.93 -28.55
C PRO A 131 17.74 -44.88 -29.86
N CYS A 132 16.49 -45.33 -29.83
CA CYS A 132 15.60 -45.25 -31.00
C CYS A 132 15.27 -43.80 -31.39
N LYS A 133 15.27 -42.87 -30.43
CA LYS A 133 15.05 -41.43 -30.64
C LYS A 133 16.27 -40.61 -30.20
N PRO A 134 16.63 -39.55 -30.93
CA PRO A 134 17.73 -38.67 -30.55
C PRO A 134 17.39 -37.75 -29.37
N ASN A 135 16.11 -37.60 -29.03
CA ASN A 135 15.63 -36.78 -27.92
C ASN A 135 14.47 -37.45 -27.19
N MET A 136 14.32 -37.11 -25.92
CA MET A 136 13.28 -37.65 -25.06
C MET A 136 12.61 -36.51 -24.29
N SER A 137 11.28 -36.41 -24.40
CA SER A 137 10.48 -35.52 -23.56
C SER A 137 10.17 -36.24 -22.26
N LEU A 138 10.40 -35.57 -21.14
CA LEU A 138 10.22 -36.11 -19.80
C LEU A 138 9.21 -35.29 -19.02
N ASP A 139 8.61 -35.93 -18.02
CA ASP A 139 7.71 -35.26 -17.08
C ASP A 139 8.51 -34.38 -16.09
N ASN A 140 7.85 -33.34 -15.58
CA ASN A 140 8.45 -32.41 -14.62
C ASN A 140 8.95 -33.09 -13.33
N SER A 141 8.34 -34.21 -12.91
CA SER A 141 8.80 -34.95 -11.72
C SER A 141 10.24 -35.44 -11.80
N LEU A 142 10.81 -35.58 -13.00
CA LEU A 142 12.21 -35.93 -13.20
C LEU A 142 13.15 -34.72 -13.08
N LEU A 143 12.65 -33.50 -13.31
CA LEU A 143 13.45 -32.29 -13.21
C LEU A 143 13.99 -32.07 -11.79
N ASP A 144 13.20 -32.37 -10.75
CA ASP A 144 13.59 -32.25 -9.34
C ASP A 144 14.78 -33.14 -8.94
N LYS A 145 15.06 -34.16 -9.75
CA LYS A 145 16.17 -35.11 -9.58
C LYS A 145 17.41 -34.71 -10.37
N LEU A 146 17.29 -33.81 -11.36
CA LEU A 146 18.39 -33.32 -12.17
C LEU A 146 19.02 -32.07 -11.54
N TRP A 147 20.28 -31.81 -11.89
CA TRP A 147 20.90 -30.51 -11.60
C TRP A 147 20.24 -29.43 -12.48
N THR A 148 19.91 -28.29 -11.89
CA THR A 148 19.35 -27.11 -12.59
C THR A 148 20.16 -25.86 -12.25
N PRO A 149 20.17 -24.84 -13.13
CA PRO A 149 20.94 -23.61 -12.90
C PRO A 149 20.35 -22.68 -11.83
N ASN A 150 19.24 -23.04 -11.18
CA ASN A 150 18.58 -22.26 -10.11
C ASN A 150 18.36 -20.79 -10.47
N THR A 151 17.73 -20.55 -11.61
CA THR A 151 17.51 -19.21 -12.16
C THR A 151 16.20 -18.58 -11.66
N CYS A 152 16.16 -17.25 -11.60
CA CYS A 152 14.99 -16.50 -11.17
C CYS A 152 14.98 -15.07 -11.72
N PHE A 153 13.82 -14.42 -11.68
CA PHE A 153 13.74 -12.98 -11.90
C PHE A 153 13.93 -12.22 -10.59
N VAL A 154 15.12 -11.68 -10.37
CA VAL A 154 15.48 -11.02 -9.10
C VAL A 154 14.71 -9.74 -8.81
N ASN A 155 14.30 -9.04 -9.86
CA ASN A 155 13.55 -7.80 -9.70
C ASN A 155 12.02 -8.03 -9.74
N SER A 156 11.55 -9.27 -9.89
CA SER A 156 10.10 -9.56 -9.91
C SER A 156 9.44 -9.26 -8.57
N LYS A 157 8.22 -8.72 -8.60
CA LYS A 157 7.37 -8.56 -7.41
C LYS A 157 6.69 -9.88 -7.07
N GLU A 158 6.16 -10.55 -8.09
CA GLU A 158 5.48 -11.84 -8.00
C GLU A 158 5.78 -12.66 -9.26
N ALA A 159 5.89 -13.98 -9.12
CA ALA A 159 6.18 -14.91 -10.21
C ALA A 159 5.48 -16.25 -9.96
N PHE A 160 4.73 -16.74 -10.94
CA PHE A 160 3.99 -17.99 -10.84
C PHE A 160 4.17 -18.82 -12.10
N ILE A 161 4.51 -20.11 -11.94
CA ILE A 161 4.49 -21.07 -13.05
C ILE A 161 3.04 -21.51 -13.27
N HIS A 162 2.55 -21.46 -14.51
CA HIS A 162 1.17 -21.84 -14.81
C HIS A 162 0.91 -23.32 -14.50
N GLN A 163 -0.31 -23.62 -14.03
CA GLN A 163 -0.80 -24.97 -13.77
C GLN A 163 -2.20 -25.16 -14.38
N SER A 164 -2.34 -26.02 -15.39
CA SER A 164 -3.67 -26.43 -15.90
C SER A 164 -3.55 -27.56 -16.93
N PRO A 165 -3.87 -28.83 -16.59
CA PRO A 165 -4.17 -29.41 -15.27
C PRO A 165 -2.91 -29.80 -14.46
N PHE A 166 -1.73 -29.73 -15.06
CA PHE A 166 -0.42 -29.99 -14.45
C PHE A 166 0.47 -28.75 -14.57
N THR A 167 1.63 -28.76 -13.91
CA THR A 167 2.61 -27.67 -13.99
C THR A 167 3.19 -27.58 -15.39
N ASN A 168 3.09 -26.40 -16.01
CA ASN A 168 3.51 -26.15 -17.39
C ASN A 168 5.02 -25.97 -17.49
N ILE A 169 5.74 -27.07 -17.30
CA ILE A 169 7.18 -27.19 -17.47
C ILE A 169 7.42 -28.27 -18.51
N PHE A 170 8.13 -27.91 -19.58
CA PHE A 170 8.58 -28.86 -20.58
C PHE A 170 10.04 -29.17 -20.34
N LEU A 171 10.39 -30.46 -20.28
CA LEU A 171 11.75 -30.97 -20.11
C LEU A 171 12.06 -31.91 -21.28
N MET A 172 13.18 -31.65 -21.95
CA MET A 172 13.70 -32.51 -23.00
C MET A 172 15.19 -32.76 -22.79
N ILE A 173 15.60 -34.04 -22.90
CA ILE A 173 17.01 -34.43 -22.89
C ILE A 173 17.39 -34.98 -24.27
N TYR A 174 18.50 -34.48 -24.81
CA TYR A 174 19.09 -34.93 -26.06
C TYR A 174 20.12 -36.02 -25.80
N ASN A 175 20.30 -36.91 -26.77
CA ASN A 175 21.23 -38.03 -26.74
C ASN A 175 22.67 -37.63 -26.40
N ASN A 176 23.09 -36.43 -26.84
CA ASN A 176 24.40 -35.83 -26.56
C ASN A 176 24.61 -35.35 -25.11
N GLY A 177 23.55 -35.35 -24.28
CA GLY A 177 23.55 -34.85 -22.89
C GLY A 177 23.07 -33.40 -22.74
N SER A 178 22.59 -32.75 -23.80
CA SER A 178 21.98 -31.43 -23.70
C SER A 178 20.61 -31.53 -23.04
N VAL A 179 20.32 -30.62 -22.12
CA VAL A 179 19.04 -30.50 -21.43
C VAL A 179 18.39 -29.19 -21.85
N TRP A 180 17.12 -29.27 -22.20
CA TRP A 180 16.29 -28.12 -22.51
C TRP A 180 15.10 -28.10 -21.55
N THR A 181 14.96 -27.00 -20.83
CA THR A 181 13.78 -26.69 -20.01
C THR A 181 13.03 -25.51 -20.61
N ASN A 182 11.71 -25.57 -20.54
CA ASN A 182 10.83 -24.48 -20.91
C ASN A 182 9.80 -24.26 -19.81
N TYR A 183 9.78 -23.06 -19.22
CA TYR A 183 8.87 -22.67 -18.15
C TYR A 183 7.86 -21.66 -18.67
N ARG A 184 6.56 -21.94 -18.51
CA ARG A 184 5.51 -20.94 -18.77
C ARG A 184 5.21 -20.17 -17.47
N VAL A 185 5.60 -18.91 -17.42
CA VAL A 185 5.57 -18.10 -16.20
C VAL A 185 4.71 -16.85 -16.40
N LYS A 186 3.83 -16.60 -15.43
CA LYS A 186 3.17 -15.31 -15.22
C LYS A 186 3.99 -14.49 -14.24
N LEU A 187 4.41 -13.29 -14.65
CA LEU A 187 5.31 -12.43 -13.90
C LEU A 187 4.71 -11.05 -13.70
N THR A 188 4.90 -10.52 -12.50
CA THR A 188 4.62 -9.12 -12.17
C THR A 188 5.95 -8.40 -11.96
N GLY A 189 6.34 -7.58 -12.93
CA GLY A 189 7.60 -6.83 -12.94
C GLY A 189 7.44 -5.39 -12.45
N PRO A 190 8.47 -4.78 -11.87
CA PRO A 190 8.48 -3.36 -11.54
C PRO A 190 8.59 -2.51 -12.81
N CYS A 191 7.87 -1.40 -12.85
CA CYS A 191 8.02 -0.40 -13.90
C CYS A 191 8.16 0.99 -13.30
N GLN A 192 9.39 1.52 -13.28
CA GLN A 192 9.64 2.88 -12.80
C GLN A 192 9.18 3.89 -13.84
N MET A 193 7.96 4.37 -13.68
CA MET A 193 7.35 5.27 -14.66
C MET A 193 7.76 6.73 -14.48
N GLU A 194 8.07 7.38 -15.60
CA GLU A 194 8.42 8.78 -15.70
C GLU A 194 7.25 9.58 -16.34
N LEU A 195 6.44 10.25 -15.51
CA LEU A 195 5.17 10.89 -15.92
C LEU A 195 5.28 12.39 -16.21
N GLN A 196 6.48 12.97 -16.26
CA GLN A 196 6.70 14.41 -16.50
C GLN A 196 6.06 14.86 -17.81
N ARG A 197 6.05 13.99 -18.83
CA ARG A 197 5.47 14.26 -20.16
C ARG A 197 4.07 13.70 -20.35
N PHE A 198 3.42 13.25 -19.28
CA PHE A 198 2.07 12.69 -19.36
C PHE A 198 1.07 13.64 -20.05
N PRO A 199 0.27 13.18 -21.04
CA PRO A 199 0.08 11.80 -21.53
C PRO A 199 0.91 11.43 -22.77
N MET A 200 1.92 12.22 -23.15
CA MET A 200 2.78 11.98 -24.32
C MET A 200 4.10 11.30 -23.92
N ASP A 201 4.02 10.44 -22.93
CA ASP A 201 5.13 9.73 -22.28
C ASP A 201 5.46 8.40 -22.95
N VAL A 202 6.72 7.98 -22.74
CA VAL A 202 7.24 6.66 -23.11
C VAL A 202 7.78 6.05 -21.83
N GLN A 203 7.32 4.85 -21.51
CA GLN A 203 7.68 4.11 -20.31
C GLN A 203 8.60 2.95 -20.63
N LYS A 204 9.59 2.72 -19.76
CA LYS A 204 10.51 1.59 -19.86
C LYS A 204 10.33 0.71 -18.63
N CYS A 205 9.95 -0.54 -18.85
CA CYS A 205 9.81 -1.52 -17.79
C CYS A 205 10.83 -2.65 -18.02
N SER A 206 11.47 -3.16 -16.97
CA SER A 206 12.55 -4.14 -17.11
C SER A 206 12.35 -5.36 -16.22
N LEU A 207 12.79 -6.52 -16.71
CA LEU A 207 12.87 -7.78 -15.97
C LEU A 207 14.29 -8.30 -16.05
N THR A 208 14.90 -8.59 -14.91
CA THR A 208 16.28 -9.11 -14.82
C THR A 208 16.24 -10.56 -14.38
N PHE A 209 16.82 -11.43 -15.19
CA PHE A 209 16.91 -12.88 -15.01
C PHE A 209 18.36 -13.27 -14.72
N GLU A 210 18.58 -14.03 -13.65
CA GLU A 210 19.93 -14.45 -13.22
C GLU A 210 19.88 -15.80 -12.47
N SER A 211 21.05 -16.41 -12.25
CA SER A 211 21.23 -17.58 -11.40
C SER A 211 21.32 -17.19 -9.92
N PHE A 212 20.40 -17.65 -9.09
CA PHE A 212 20.31 -17.20 -7.70
C PHE A 212 21.49 -17.67 -6.83
N ASN A 213 21.94 -18.91 -7.04
CA ASN A 213 22.94 -19.56 -6.18
C ASN A 213 24.36 -19.57 -6.75
N TYR A 214 24.50 -19.52 -8.07
CA TYR A 214 25.77 -19.74 -8.76
C TYR A 214 26.29 -18.43 -9.34
N ASN A 215 27.56 -18.13 -9.11
CA ASN A 215 28.23 -16.97 -9.67
C ASN A 215 28.71 -17.25 -11.11
N VAL A 216 29.25 -16.23 -11.79
CA VAL A 216 29.76 -16.32 -13.18
C VAL A 216 30.80 -17.44 -13.38
N ALA A 217 31.60 -17.75 -12.36
CA ALA A 217 32.62 -18.79 -12.46
C ALA A 217 32.02 -20.22 -12.47
N GLU A 218 30.84 -20.39 -11.90
CA GLU A 218 30.12 -21.67 -11.83
C GLU A 218 29.06 -21.79 -12.94
N VAL A 219 28.28 -20.73 -13.15
CA VAL A 219 27.22 -20.67 -14.16
C VAL A 219 27.34 -19.35 -14.91
N HIS A 220 27.67 -19.45 -16.20
CA HIS A 220 27.72 -18.32 -17.10
C HIS A 220 26.42 -18.26 -17.94
N MET A 221 25.60 -17.25 -17.72
CA MET A 221 24.32 -17.11 -18.42
C MET A 221 24.46 -16.19 -19.64
N VAL A 222 23.94 -16.63 -20.78
CA VAL A 222 23.95 -15.82 -22.01
C VAL A 222 22.62 -15.89 -22.74
N TRP A 223 22.25 -14.79 -23.39
CA TRP A 223 21.18 -14.77 -24.37
C TRP A 223 21.50 -15.66 -25.57
N ALA A 224 20.47 -16.22 -26.21
CA ALA A 224 20.63 -16.90 -27.50
C ALA A 224 21.14 -15.93 -28.59
N ASP A 225 22.04 -16.42 -29.45
CA ASP A 225 22.73 -15.60 -30.46
C ASP A 225 21.78 -15.00 -31.51
N ILE A 226 20.64 -15.64 -31.76
CA ILE A 226 19.65 -15.24 -32.76
C ILE A 226 18.30 -15.10 -32.07
N ASN A 227 17.68 -13.92 -32.19
CA ASN A 227 16.35 -13.60 -31.64
C ASN A 227 16.17 -14.06 -30.18
N PRO A 228 16.93 -13.50 -29.22
CA PRO A 228 16.84 -13.89 -27.81
C PRO A 228 15.44 -13.66 -27.22
N ILE A 229 14.66 -12.78 -27.84
CA ILE A 229 13.29 -12.48 -27.48
C ILE A 229 12.41 -12.69 -28.72
N SER A 230 11.37 -13.51 -28.58
CA SER A 230 10.34 -13.74 -29.60
C SER A 230 8.98 -13.32 -29.07
N ILE A 231 8.17 -12.61 -29.87
CA ILE A 231 6.81 -12.20 -29.48
C ILE A 231 5.83 -13.12 -30.23
N LEU A 232 5.12 -13.98 -29.49
CA LEU A 232 4.24 -15.01 -30.06
C LEU A 232 2.78 -14.54 -30.23
N GLY A 233 2.33 -13.58 -29.43
CA GLY A 233 0.95 -13.11 -29.39
C GLY A 233 0.78 -11.63 -29.72
N ALA A 234 -0.48 -11.20 -29.91
CA ALA A 234 -0.83 -9.79 -30.07
C ALA A 234 -0.71 -9.05 -28.73
N THR A 235 0.25 -8.13 -28.61
CA THR A 235 0.44 -7.29 -27.42
C THR A 235 -0.36 -5.99 -27.54
N GLU A 236 -1.67 -6.10 -27.76
CA GLU A 236 -2.56 -4.93 -27.82
C GLU A 236 -3.04 -4.55 -26.42
N LEU A 237 -2.44 -3.50 -25.85
CA LEU A 237 -2.87 -2.89 -24.60
C LEU A 237 -3.88 -1.75 -24.88
N PRO A 238 -4.85 -1.50 -23.99
CA PRO A 238 -5.85 -0.46 -24.19
C PRO A 238 -5.23 0.95 -24.14
N ASP A 239 -4.34 1.20 -23.18
CA ASP A 239 -3.76 2.52 -22.93
C ASP A 239 -2.34 2.69 -23.49
N PHE A 240 -1.69 1.58 -23.85
CA PHE A 240 -0.30 1.56 -24.29
C PHE A 240 -0.12 0.82 -25.62
N THR A 241 1.01 1.08 -26.26
CA THR A 241 1.51 0.35 -27.43
C THR A 241 2.91 -0.12 -27.11
N LEU A 242 3.18 -1.40 -27.29
CA LEU A 242 4.54 -1.92 -27.23
C LEU A 242 5.28 -1.41 -28.47
N VAL A 243 6.34 -0.62 -28.26
CA VAL A 243 7.15 -0.05 -29.33
C VAL A 243 8.30 -0.98 -29.67
N ASP A 244 9.00 -1.46 -28.64
CA ASP A 244 10.20 -2.26 -28.81
C ASP A 244 10.50 -3.09 -27.54
N VAL A 245 11.29 -4.15 -27.70
CA VAL A 245 11.79 -4.99 -26.61
C VAL A 245 13.28 -5.24 -26.80
N LEU A 246 14.08 -4.87 -25.81
CA LEU A 246 15.53 -4.96 -25.85
C LEU A 246 16.02 -6.06 -24.90
N ALA A 247 16.98 -6.87 -25.37
CA ALA A 247 17.71 -7.82 -24.55
C ALA A 247 19.11 -7.27 -24.26
N THR A 248 19.49 -7.19 -23.00
CA THR A 248 20.82 -6.77 -22.56
C THR A 248 21.41 -7.80 -21.60
N SER A 249 22.73 -7.94 -21.61
CA SER A 249 23.48 -8.80 -20.67
C SER A 249 24.55 -7.95 -19.99
N GLU A 250 24.61 -7.99 -18.67
CA GLU A 250 25.55 -7.22 -17.86
C GLU A 250 26.13 -8.09 -16.74
N GLU A 251 27.40 -7.89 -16.38
CA GLU A 251 28.05 -8.57 -15.26
C GLU A 251 27.98 -7.68 -14.01
N THR A 252 27.19 -8.08 -13.01
CA THR A 252 26.95 -7.29 -11.80
C THR A 252 27.72 -7.84 -10.61
N LYS A 253 28.32 -6.94 -9.82
CA LYS A 253 29.07 -7.29 -8.62
C LYS A 253 28.17 -7.32 -7.38
N TYR A 254 28.05 -8.50 -6.78
CA TYR A 254 27.45 -8.74 -5.47
C TYR A 254 28.53 -8.93 -4.38
N PRO A 255 28.18 -8.88 -3.08
CA PRO A 255 29.14 -9.14 -2.00
C PRO A 255 29.82 -10.51 -2.10
N ALA A 256 29.16 -11.50 -2.70
CA ALA A 256 29.62 -12.87 -2.84
C ALA A 256 30.43 -13.14 -4.14
N GLY A 257 30.64 -12.15 -5.01
CA GLY A 257 31.23 -12.35 -6.33
C GLY A 257 30.49 -11.62 -7.47
N TYR A 258 30.67 -12.10 -8.70
CA TYR A 258 30.04 -11.53 -9.90
C TYR A 258 28.96 -12.48 -10.44
N TRP A 259 27.87 -11.91 -10.94
CA TRP A 259 26.72 -12.61 -11.52
C TRP A 259 26.42 -12.06 -12.92
N ASP A 260 25.99 -12.95 -13.82
CA ASP A 260 25.48 -12.54 -15.13
C ASP A 260 24.00 -12.19 -15.00
N GLU A 261 23.66 -10.93 -15.27
CA GLU A 261 22.29 -10.43 -15.34
C GLU A 261 21.82 -10.37 -16.79
N LEU A 262 20.76 -11.11 -17.10
CA LEU A 262 20.08 -11.07 -18.39
C LEU A 262 18.81 -10.21 -18.26
N THR A 263 18.84 -8.99 -18.77
CA THR A 263 17.73 -8.03 -18.65
C THR A 263 16.92 -7.91 -19.92
N ILE A 264 15.59 -8.00 -19.80
CA ILE A 264 14.62 -7.68 -20.83
C ILE A 264 14.03 -6.31 -20.54
N THR A 265 14.13 -5.37 -21.47
CA THR A 265 13.52 -4.03 -21.36
C THR A 265 12.39 -3.84 -22.36
N PHE A 266 11.18 -3.66 -21.85
CA PHE A 266 9.98 -3.35 -22.62
C PHE A 266 9.79 -1.84 -22.74
N ILE A 267 9.60 -1.35 -23.97
CA ILE A 267 9.38 0.07 -24.25
C ILE A 267 7.93 0.27 -24.65
N PHE A 268 7.17 0.97 -23.80
CA PHE A 268 5.76 1.26 -24.01
C PHE A 268 5.53 2.73 -24.34
N LYS A 269 4.70 3.00 -25.34
CA LYS A 269 4.23 4.36 -25.68
C LYS A 269 2.75 4.47 -25.41
N ARG A 270 2.35 5.53 -24.69
CA ARG A 270 0.95 5.77 -24.33
C ARG A 270 0.10 6.18 -25.54
N ARG A 271 -1.13 5.67 -25.58
CA ARG A 271 -2.18 6.11 -26.50
C ARG A 271 -2.89 7.34 -25.92
N TYR A 272 -2.44 8.54 -26.33
CA TYR A 272 -2.94 9.79 -25.74
C TYR A 272 -4.33 10.24 -26.26
N GLY A 273 -4.93 9.54 -27.22
CA GLY A 273 -6.15 9.97 -27.92
C GLY A 273 -7.33 10.23 -26.97
N TRP A 274 -7.57 9.32 -26.03
CA TRP A 274 -8.62 9.47 -25.01
C TRP A 274 -8.44 10.75 -24.18
N TYR A 275 -7.22 11.06 -23.75
CA TYR A 275 -6.91 12.26 -22.97
C TYR A 275 -7.11 13.56 -23.77
N ILE A 276 -6.88 13.53 -25.09
CA ILE A 276 -7.20 14.67 -25.96
C ILE A 276 -8.71 14.92 -25.99
N PHE A 277 -9.51 13.88 -26.22
CA PHE A 277 -10.96 14.01 -26.34
C PHE A 277 -11.67 14.34 -25.02
N GLN A 278 -11.25 13.75 -23.90
CA GLN A 278 -11.90 13.95 -22.60
C GLN A 278 -11.25 15.06 -21.74
N GLY A 279 -9.95 15.30 -21.93
CA GLY A 279 -9.20 16.32 -21.18
C GLY A 279 -9.08 17.62 -21.96
N TYR A 280 -8.32 17.61 -23.06
CA TYR A 280 -7.94 18.86 -23.73
C TYR A 280 -9.11 19.55 -24.45
N ILE A 281 -9.90 18.83 -25.26
CA ILE A 281 -10.98 19.44 -26.06
C ILE A 281 -12.03 20.15 -25.19
N PRO A 282 -12.61 19.53 -24.14
CA PRO A 282 -13.60 20.21 -23.30
C PRO A 282 -13.02 21.44 -22.59
N ALA A 283 -11.76 21.36 -22.14
CA ALA A 283 -11.12 22.48 -21.48
C ALA A 283 -10.82 23.65 -22.45
N TYR A 284 -10.49 23.39 -23.72
CA TYR A 284 -10.43 24.43 -24.74
C TYR A 284 -11.77 25.15 -24.90
N LEU A 285 -12.88 24.40 -24.95
CA LEU A 285 -14.21 24.99 -25.06
C LEU A 285 -14.53 25.88 -23.84
N ILE A 286 -14.19 25.43 -22.63
CA ILE A 286 -14.37 26.22 -21.40
C ILE A 286 -13.57 27.53 -21.46
N ILE A 287 -12.31 27.48 -21.91
CA ILE A 287 -11.46 28.68 -22.05
C ILE A 287 -12.05 29.65 -23.09
N ILE A 288 -12.50 29.15 -24.24
CA ILE A 288 -13.13 30.00 -25.28
C ILE A 288 -14.43 30.63 -24.76
N ILE A 289 -15.25 29.88 -24.01
CA ILE A 289 -16.48 30.40 -23.38
C ILE A 289 -16.16 31.56 -22.42
N SER A 290 -15.05 31.50 -21.69
CA SER A 290 -14.64 32.59 -20.80
C SER A 290 -14.41 33.92 -21.54
N TRP A 291 -13.96 33.88 -22.81
CA TRP A 291 -13.70 35.07 -23.62
C TRP A 291 -14.95 35.69 -24.23
N ILE A 292 -16.07 34.95 -24.29
CA ILE A 292 -17.36 35.50 -24.75
C ILE A 292 -17.77 36.69 -23.86
N SER A 293 -17.33 36.69 -22.60
CA SER A 293 -17.55 37.79 -21.66
C SER A 293 -17.02 39.14 -22.15
N PHE A 294 -15.95 39.18 -22.96
CA PHE A 294 -15.39 40.43 -23.50
C PHE A 294 -16.26 41.06 -24.59
N TYR A 295 -17.10 40.26 -25.26
CA TYR A 295 -18.00 40.72 -26.31
C TYR A 295 -19.36 41.16 -25.76
N LEU A 296 -19.66 40.83 -24.49
CA LEU A 296 -20.86 41.28 -23.79
C LEU A 296 -20.67 42.73 -23.32
N GLY A 297 -21.67 43.58 -23.58
CA GLY A 297 -21.61 45.00 -23.25
C GLY A 297 -21.25 45.26 -21.78
N THR A 298 -20.47 46.31 -21.53
CA THR A 298 -19.91 46.68 -20.20
C THR A 298 -20.94 46.86 -19.09
N MET A 299 -22.22 46.97 -19.44
CA MET A 299 -23.34 47.17 -18.51
C MET A 299 -23.99 45.85 -18.04
N ALA A 300 -23.72 44.73 -18.71
CA ALA A 300 -24.28 43.41 -18.39
C ALA A 300 -23.40 42.62 -17.39
N LEU A 301 -23.05 43.26 -16.26
CA LEU A 301 -22.17 42.67 -15.23
C LEU A 301 -22.62 41.28 -14.73
N PRO A 302 -23.92 41.01 -14.46
CA PRO A 302 -24.37 39.70 -13.96
C PRO A 302 -24.14 38.56 -14.94
N ALA A 303 -24.30 38.81 -16.25
CA ALA A 303 -24.07 37.79 -17.27
C ALA A 303 -22.56 37.45 -17.40
N ARG A 304 -21.70 38.47 -17.32
CA ARG A 304 -20.24 38.30 -17.41
C ARG A 304 -19.68 37.57 -16.19
N THR A 305 -20.14 37.90 -14.97
CA THR A 305 -19.72 37.20 -13.75
C THR A 305 -20.14 35.73 -13.77
N MET A 306 -21.38 35.44 -14.19
CA MET A 306 -21.88 34.07 -14.29
C MET A 306 -21.05 33.21 -15.25
N LEU A 307 -20.72 33.72 -16.45
CA LEU A 307 -19.91 32.99 -17.43
C LEU A 307 -18.49 32.70 -16.90
N GLY A 308 -17.82 33.69 -16.30
CA GLY A 308 -16.46 33.52 -15.79
C GLY A 308 -16.37 32.59 -14.57
N VAL A 309 -17.29 32.72 -13.61
CA VAL A 309 -17.32 31.86 -12.41
C VAL A 309 -17.66 30.42 -12.78
N ASN A 310 -18.66 30.20 -13.65
CA ASN A 310 -19.03 28.86 -14.08
C ASN A 310 -17.90 28.20 -14.89
N ALA A 311 -17.18 28.95 -15.73
CA ALA A 311 -16.01 28.44 -16.43
C ALA A 311 -14.89 28.03 -15.47
N LEU A 312 -14.63 28.82 -14.41
CA LEU A 312 -13.62 28.50 -13.42
C LEU A 312 -13.98 27.25 -12.61
N ILE A 313 -15.25 27.13 -12.20
CA ILE A 313 -15.75 25.94 -11.49
C ILE A 313 -15.64 24.70 -12.38
N ALA A 314 -16.07 24.80 -13.65
CA ALA A 314 -15.99 23.70 -14.61
C ALA A 314 -14.53 23.24 -14.82
N MET A 315 -13.60 24.19 -15.00
CA MET A 315 -12.17 23.89 -15.16
C MET A 315 -11.57 23.24 -13.90
N THR A 316 -11.96 23.72 -12.71
CA THR A 316 -11.50 23.16 -11.43
C THR A 316 -12.02 21.73 -11.22
N PHE A 317 -13.29 21.48 -11.56
CA PHE A 317 -13.89 20.15 -11.50
C PHE A 317 -13.19 19.18 -12.46
N GLN A 318 -12.94 19.62 -13.70
CA GLN A 318 -12.24 18.81 -14.70
C GLN A 318 -10.81 18.47 -14.26
N PHE A 319 -10.09 19.42 -13.65
CA PHE A 319 -8.76 19.17 -13.07
C PHE A 319 -8.81 18.11 -11.96
N GLY A 320 -9.81 18.18 -11.09
CA GLY A 320 -10.04 17.17 -10.05
C GLY A 320 -10.27 15.76 -10.62
N ASN A 321 -11.11 15.64 -11.66
CA ASN A 321 -11.42 14.36 -12.31
C ASN A 321 -10.19 13.73 -12.99
N ILE A 322 -9.34 14.55 -13.62
CA ILE A 322 -8.11 14.06 -14.24
C ILE A 322 -7.11 13.58 -13.18
N ILE A 323 -6.94 14.33 -12.09
CA ILE A 323 -6.02 13.96 -11.00
C ILE A 323 -6.45 12.69 -10.28
N SER A 324 -7.76 12.46 -10.09
CA SER A 324 -8.24 11.28 -9.38
C SER A 324 -7.92 9.97 -10.10
N ASN A 325 -7.80 10.02 -11.43
CA ASN A 325 -7.51 8.84 -12.26
C ASN A 325 -6.01 8.58 -12.46
N LEU A 326 -5.14 9.45 -11.91
CA LEU A 326 -3.70 9.38 -12.09
C LEU A 326 -2.98 9.12 -10.77
N PRO A 327 -1.85 8.39 -10.79
CA PRO A 327 -1.03 8.21 -9.60
C PRO A 327 -0.53 9.54 -9.05
N ARG A 328 -0.43 9.62 -7.72
CA ARG A 328 0.10 10.79 -7.03
C ARG A 328 1.62 10.84 -7.14
N VAL A 329 2.12 11.64 -8.07
CA VAL A 329 3.55 11.96 -8.21
C VAL A 329 3.87 13.34 -7.65
N SER A 330 5.10 13.53 -7.15
CA SER A 330 5.52 14.79 -6.52
C SER A 330 6.03 15.85 -7.50
N TYR A 331 6.33 15.46 -8.73
CA TYR A 331 6.81 16.36 -9.79
C TYR A 331 5.66 16.84 -10.67
N ILE A 332 5.90 17.96 -11.38
CA ILE A 332 4.91 18.59 -12.25
C ILE A 332 4.81 17.80 -13.56
N LYS A 333 3.58 17.48 -13.98
CA LYS A 333 3.28 16.81 -15.26
C LYS A 333 2.91 17.85 -16.33
N ALA A 334 3.09 17.50 -17.61
CA ALA A 334 2.72 18.36 -18.74
C ALA A 334 1.26 18.80 -18.68
N ILE A 335 0.35 17.85 -18.39
CA ILE A 335 -1.08 18.14 -18.20
C ILE A 335 -1.35 19.13 -17.06
N ASP A 336 -0.56 19.11 -15.98
CA ASP A 336 -0.73 20.04 -14.85
C ASP A 336 -0.40 21.47 -15.29
N ILE A 337 0.67 21.66 -16.07
CA ILE A 337 1.06 22.97 -16.62
C ILE A 337 -0.04 23.51 -17.53
N TRP A 338 -0.60 22.65 -18.39
CA TRP A 338 -1.70 23.04 -19.27
C TRP A 338 -2.95 23.43 -18.49
N MET A 339 -3.39 22.61 -17.52
CA MET A 339 -4.58 22.89 -16.72
C MET A 339 -4.42 24.14 -15.83
N LEU A 340 -3.26 24.33 -15.19
CA LEU A 340 -2.95 25.52 -14.38
C LEU A 340 -2.89 26.78 -15.24
N SER A 341 -2.34 26.71 -16.44
CA SER A 341 -2.32 27.84 -17.37
C SER A 341 -3.76 28.23 -17.79
N GLY A 342 -4.61 27.26 -18.15
CA GLY A 342 -6.00 27.50 -18.50
C GLY A 342 -6.80 28.11 -17.36
N MET A 343 -6.62 27.61 -16.13
CA MET A 343 -7.21 28.19 -14.93
C MET A 343 -6.74 29.64 -14.70
N THR A 344 -5.46 29.92 -14.97
CA THR A 344 -4.90 31.28 -14.87
C THR A 344 -5.50 32.22 -15.92
N PHE A 345 -5.73 31.77 -17.16
CA PHE A 345 -6.40 32.57 -18.19
C PHE A 345 -7.84 32.91 -17.82
N ILE A 346 -8.61 31.95 -17.30
CA ILE A 346 -9.99 32.18 -16.83
C ILE A 346 -10.00 33.11 -15.61
N PHE A 347 -9.06 32.95 -14.70
CA PHE A 347 -8.93 33.85 -13.55
C PHE A 347 -8.55 35.28 -13.98
N ALA A 348 -7.66 35.42 -14.96
CA ALA A 348 -7.30 36.71 -15.53
C ALA A 348 -8.48 37.40 -16.22
N SER A 349 -9.41 36.67 -16.85
CA SER A 349 -10.64 37.25 -17.40
C SER A 349 -11.60 37.74 -16.31
N LEU A 350 -11.64 37.08 -15.15
CA LEU A 350 -12.39 37.56 -13.97
C LEU A 350 -11.77 38.81 -13.34
N LEU A 351 -10.43 38.89 -13.29
CA LEU A 351 -9.73 40.10 -12.85
C LEU A 351 -10.01 41.28 -13.79
N GLU A 352 -10.00 41.02 -15.10
CA GLU A 352 -10.37 42.01 -16.11
C GLU A 352 -11.79 42.54 -15.88
N LEU A 353 -12.75 41.65 -15.65
CA LEU A 353 -14.12 42.02 -15.31
C LEU A 353 -14.19 42.89 -14.05
N ALA A 354 -13.40 42.60 -13.02
CA ALA A 354 -13.35 43.41 -11.80
C ALA A 354 -12.82 44.83 -12.09
N VAL A 355 -11.80 44.96 -12.94
CA VAL A 355 -11.24 46.25 -13.37
C VAL A 355 -12.26 47.03 -14.21
N VAL A 356 -12.87 46.40 -15.22
CA VAL A 356 -13.89 47.00 -16.09
C VAL A 356 -15.12 47.42 -15.29
N GLY A 357 -15.55 46.59 -14.34
CA GLY A 357 -16.66 46.88 -13.43
C GLY A 357 -16.37 48.06 -12.50
N HIS A 358 -15.14 48.19 -12.00
CA HIS A 358 -14.75 49.35 -11.20
C HIS A 358 -14.75 50.64 -12.03
N LEU A 359 -14.16 50.60 -13.23
CA LEU A 359 -14.08 51.75 -14.13
C LEU A 359 -15.46 52.18 -14.64
N SER A 360 -16.34 51.23 -14.95
CA SER A 360 -17.72 51.52 -15.38
C SER A 360 -18.52 52.22 -14.27
N HIS A 361 -18.36 51.77 -13.03
CA HIS A 361 -19.00 52.39 -11.86
C HIS A 361 -18.47 53.81 -11.59
N VAL A 362 -17.16 54.03 -11.72
CA VAL A 362 -16.56 55.39 -11.61
C VAL A 362 -17.08 56.31 -12.72
N LYS A 363 -17.17 55.83 -13.97
CA LYS A 363 -17.70 56.58 -15.11
C LYS A 363 -19.18 56.96 -14.91
N MET A 364 -20.00 56.02 -14.43
CA MET A 364 -21.41 56.24 -14.07
C MET A 364 -21.57 57.35 -13.01
N ARG A 365 -20.75 57.32 -11.95
CA ARG A 365 -20.76 58.37 -10.91
C ARG A 365 -20.39 59.74 -11.47
N LYS A 366 -19.34 59.84 -12.28
CA LYS A 366 -18.95 61.11 -12.93
C LYS A 366 -20.09 61.67 -13.81
N GLN A 367 -20.78 60.81 -14.58
CA GLN A 367 -21.91 61.22 -15.40
C GLN A 367 -23.13 61.67 -14.56
N GLN A 368 -23.40 61.03 -13.42
CA GLN A 368 -24.45 61.47 -12.49
C GLN A 368 -24.14 62.84 -11.89
N HIS A 369 -22.90 63.08 -11.45
CA HIS A 369 -22.47 64.39 -10.94
C HIS A 369 -22.55 65.48 -12.02
N ALA A 370 -22.10 65.21 -13.25
CA ALA A 370 -22.22 66.16 -14.36
C ALA A 370 -23.67 66.49 -14.72
N LYS A 371 -24.59 65.51 -14.66
CA LYS A 371 -26.03 65.75 -14.86
C LYS A 371 -26.64 66.59 -13.73
N LEU A 372 -26.20 66.41 -12.49
CA LEU A 372 -26.64 67.22 -11.34
C LEU A 372 -26.10 68.66 -11.44
N GLU A 373 -24.87 68.87 -11.88
CA GLU A 373 -24.31 70.21 -12.11
C GLU A 373 -25.05 70.96 -13.23
N ILE A 374 -25.35 70.29 -14.36
CA ILE A 374 -26.12 70.90 -15.45
C ILE A 374 -27.58 71.20 -15.03
N ALA A 375 -28.19 70.35 -14.18
CA ALA A 375 -29.51 70.62 -13.63
C ALA A 375 -29.51 71.84 -12.68
N SER A 376 -28.45 72.03 -11.88
CA SER A 376 -28.32 73.20 -10.99
C SER A 376 -28.11 74.52 -11.75
N HIS A 377 -27.50 74.50 -12.93
CA HIS A 377 -27.31 75.69 -13.77
C HIS A 377 -28.57 76.10 -14.56
N ARG A 378 -29.57 75.23 -14.68
CA ARG A 378 -30.83 75.53 -15.41
C ARG A 378 -31.89 76.21 -14.54
N SER A 379 -31.68 76.30 -13.23
CA SER A 379 -32.48 77.09 -12.29
C SER A 379 -31.70 78.34 -11.85
N SER A 380 -31.77 79.39 -12.66
CA SER A 380 -31.40 80.75 -12.21
C SER A 380 -32.62 81.43 -11.56
N PRO A 381 -32.44 82.31 -10.56
CA PRO A 381 -33.46 82.69 -9.60
C PRO A 381 -34.36 83.82 -10.13
N ILE A 382 -35.68 83.60 -10.16
CA ILE A 382 -36.64 84.71 -10.29
C ILE A 382 -36.90 85.27 -8.88
N PHE A 383 -36.12 86.32 -8.61
CA PHE A 383 -36.47 87.50 -7.83
C PHE A 383 -37.99 87.70 -7.61
N TRP A 384 -38.44 87.61 -6.36
CA TRP A 384 -39.38 88.56 -5.77
C TRP A 384 -39.07 88.76 -4.29
N SER A 385 -38.60 89.97 -4.01
CA SER A 385 -38.51 90.58 -2.70
C SER A 385 -39.92 90.78 -2.11
N ARG A 386 -40.23 90.21 -0.94
CA ARG A 386 -41.14 90.89 0.01
C ARG A 386 -41.03 90.34 1.44
N LYS A 387 -40.55 91.25 2.29
CA LYS A 387 -40.75 91.45 3.73
C LYS A 387 -41.28 90.30 4.60
N TYR A 388 -40.46 90.01 5.61
CA TYR A 388 -40.80 89.53 6.94
C TYR A 388 -42.11 90.12 7.51
N ASP A 389 -43.00 89.25 8.00
CA ASP A 389 -43.92 89.56 9.11
C ASP A 389 -44.21 88.27 9.91
N PRO A 390 -43.92 88.21 11.23
CA PRO A 390 -44.10 87.02 12.04
C PRO A 390 -45.41 87.12 12.84
N LYS A 391 -46.39 86.22 12.62
CA LYS A 391 -47.42 85.90 13.63
C LYS A 391 -48.38 84.77 13.23
N SER A 392 -48.77 84.04 14.28
CA SER A 392 -49.99 83.20 14.47
C SER A 392 -49.95 81.79 13.86
N LYS A 393 -49.98 80.68 14.63
CA LYS A 393 -50.94 80.15 15.64
C LYS A 393 -52.03 79.25 15.02
N THR A 394 -51.87 77.94 15.27
CA THR A 394 -52.91 76.94 15.65
C THR A 394 -53.86 76.38 14.57
N PRO A 395 -54.57 75.24 14.82
CA PRO A 395 -54.36 73.99 14.06
C PRO A 395 -55.66 73.40 13.44
N GLN A 396 -55.60 72.11 13.08
CA GLN A 396 -56.71 71.12 13.07
C GLN A 396 -57.59 71.00 11.80
N ARG A 397 -57.54 69.83 11.11
CA ARG A 397 -58.51 68.70 11.23
C ARG A 397 -58.33 67.65 10.12
N LEU A 398 -58.18 66.39 10.54
CA LEU A 398 -58.70 65.20 9.84
C LEU A 398 -60.24 65.16 9.99
N PRO A 399 -60.96 64.48 9.08
CA PRO A 399 -61.60 63.23 9.55
C PRO A 399 -61.76 62.08 8.52
N LEU A 400 -61.72 60.86 9.08
CA LEU A 400 -62.56 59.64 8.88
C LEU A 400 -62.50 58.94 7.50
N ALA A 401 -61.94 57.73 7.35
CA ALA A 401 -62.25 56.40 7.93
C ALA A 401 -63.54 55.75 7.37
N ASN A 402 -63.37 54.60 6.71
CA ASN A 402 -64.36 53.51 6.68
C ASN A 402 -63.64 52.17 6.43
N ASP A 403 -63.66 51.29 7.44
CA ASP A 403 -63.27 49.88 7.40
C ASP A 403 -64.54 49.02 7.30
N GLN A 404 -64.45 47.85 6.67
CA GLN A 404 -65.18 46.65 7.10
C GLN A 404 -64.42 45.37 6.70
N TRP A 405 -64.22 44.51 7.70
CA TRP A 405 -63.52 43.22 7.71
C TRP A 405 -64.48 42.03 7.60
N ASN A 406 -63.97 40.86 7.18
CA ASN A 406 -64.38 39.56 7.76
C ASN A 406 -63.29 38.47 7.58
N ASP A 407 -62.95 37.76 8.67
CA ASP A 407 -62.02 36.60 8.83
C ASP A 407 -62.82 35.26 8.88
N GLN A 408 -62.32 33.99 8.83
CA GLN A 408 -61.25 33.31 9.62
C GLN A 408 -60.81 31.91 9.04
N ASN A 409 -59.48 31.66 8.95
CA ASN A 409 -58.58 30.50 9.30
C ASN A 409 -58.78 29.02 8.82
N PRO A 410 -57.71 28.15 8.73
CA PRO A 410 -56.39 28.20 9.42
C PRO A 410 -55.08 27.81 8.63
N LEU A 411 -53.93 28.14 9.26
CA LEU A 411 -52.60 27.47 9.29
C LEU A 411 -51.61 27.47 8.08
N GLY A 412 -50.54 28.28 8.24
CA GLY A 412 -49.14 28.08 7.79
C GLY A 412 -48.78 28.60 6.38
N GLY A 413 -47.87 29.54 6.13
CA GLY A 413 -46.88 30.28 6.92
C GLY A 413 -45.73 30.67 5.97
N SER A 414 -45.65 31.93 5.52
CA SER A 414 -44.51 32.45 4.73
C SER A 414 -44.21 33.91 5.06
N LEU A 415 -42.91 34.18 5.07
CA LEU A 415 -42.17 35.32 5.61
C LEU A 415 -42.57 36.68 5.04
N ARG A 416 -42.63 37.67 5.94
CA ARG A 416 -42.74 39.10 5.64
C ARG A 416 -41.36 39.77 5.55
N ASP A 417 -41.27 40.61 4.52
CA ASP A 417 -40.42 41.79 4.40
C ASP A 417 -40.65 42.81 5.56
N VAL A 418 -39.54 43.42 6.04
CA VAL A 418 -39.23 44.87 6.01
C VAL A 418 -40.44 45.81 6.20
N THR A 419 -40.55 46.78 7.13
CA THR A 419 -39.68 47.54 8.04
C THR A 419 -40.60 48.41 8.90
N ASP A 420 -40.23 48.72 10.15
CA ASP A 420 -40.26 50.11 10.63
C ASP A 420 -39.53 50.25 11.96
N LEU A 421 -38.57 51.17 12.03
CA LEU A 421 -38.49 52.25 13.02
C LEU A 421 -37.11 52.93 12.96
N SER A 422 -37.16 54.25 12.88
CA SER A 422 -36.03 55.15 13.09
C SER A 422 -35.45 55.03 14.51
N TYR A 423 -34.12 55.05 14.64
CA TYR A 423 -33.46 55.61 15.81
C TYR A 423 -32.21 56.41 15.39
N SER A 424 -32.14 57.62 15.92
CA SER A 424 -31.00 58.54 15.88
C SER A 424 -29.75 57.89 16.48
N PHE A 425 -28.60 58.02 15.81
CA PHE A 425 -27.31 57.96 16.50
C PHE A 425 -26.34 58.98 15.90
N HIS A 426 -25.96 59.91 16.76
CA HIS A 426 -24.92 60.90 16.59
C HIS A 426 -23.58 60.17 16.71
N GLU A 427 -22.78 60.05 15.65
CA GLU A 427 -21.37 59.66 15.82
C GLU A 427 -20.42 60.34 14.81
N LEU A 428 -19.60 61.22 15.38
CA LEU A 428 -18.17 61.43 15.14
C LEU A 428 -17.66 61.46 13.69
N GLN A 429 -17.18 62.64 13.32
CA GLN A 429 -16.19 62.84 12.27
C GLN A 429 -14.95 61.95 12.50
N LEU A 430 -14.89 60.82 11.82
CA LEU A 430 -13.64 60.11 11.57
C LEU A 430 -13.12 60.52 10.20
N LYS A 431 -12.12 61.42 10.21
CA LYS A 431 -11.17 61.62 9.12
C LYS A 431 -10.62 60.26 8.73
N ARG A 432 -11.18 59.62 7.71
CA ARG A 432 -10.60 58.43 7.10
C ARG A 432 -9.42 58.88 6.25
N THR A 433 -8.24 58.87 6.87
CA THR A 433 -6.95 58.96 6.20
C THR A 433 -6.91 57.95 5.06
N VAL A 434 -6.88 58.46 3.84
CA VAL A 434 -6.77 57.66 2.62
C VAL A 434 -5.36 57.02 2.61
N PRO A 435 -5.22 55.70 2.41
CA PRO A 435 -3.91 55.06 2.38
C PRO A 435 -3.01 55.59 1.26
N LEU A 436 -1.71 55.70 1.55
CA LEU A 436 -0.62 56.25 0.73
C LEU A 436 -0.46 55.64 -0.68
N TRP A 437 -1.14 54.54 -0.99
CA TRP A 437 -1.03 53.79 -2.25
C TRP A 437 -1.57 54.54 -3.47
N HIS A 438 -2.46 55.52 -3.28
CA HIS A 438 -2.97 56.35 -4.39
C HIS A 438 -1.93 57.28 -5.02
N LYS A 439 -0.74 57.44 -4.43
CA LYS A 439 0.35 58.28 -4.96
C LYS A 439 1.35 57.55 -5.87
N LEU A 440 1.26 56.23 -6.02
CA LEU A 440 2.25 55.43 -6.77
C LEU A 440 1.84 55.06 -8.22
N ILE A 441 0.65 55.45 -8.67
CA ILE A 441 0.24 55.25 -10.07
C ILE A 441 -0.27 56.57 -10.65
N PRO A 442 0.52 57.27 -11.49
CA PRO A 442 0.03 58.44 -12.19
C PRO A 442 -0.87 57.97 -13.34
N VAL A 443 -2.14 57.65 -13.07
CA VAL A 443 -3.12 57.40 -14.14
C VAL A 443 -3.58 58.76 -14.68
N LYS A 444 -2.73 59.37 -15.50
CA LYS A 444 -3.08 60.49 -16.37
C LYS A 444 -3.47 59.92 -17.74
N GLN A 445 -4.48 59.05 -17.76
CA GLN A 445 -5.06 58.51 -18.98
C GLN A 445 -6.51 58.09 -18.68
N ASP A 446 -7.47 58.75 -19.32
CA ASP A 446 -8.88 58.35 -19.22
C ASP A 446 -9.05 57.02 -19.95
N TRP A 447 -8.94 55.91 -19.20
CA TRP A 447 -9.16 54.57 -19.72
C TRP A 447 -10.66 54.34 -19.86
N ASP A 448 -11.15 54.25 -21.10
CA ASP A 448 -12.52 53.85 -21.37
C ASP A 448 -12.71 52.33 -21.14
N PRO A 449 -13.75 51.92 -20.38
CA PRO A 449 -14.05 50.49 -20.13
C PRO A 449 -14.19 49.68 -21.44
N GLU A 450 -14.82 50.27 -22.46
CA GLU A 450 -15.00 49.65 -23.78
C GLU A 450 -13.69 49.43 -24.54
N ARG A 451 -12.67 50.25 -24.26
CA ARG A 451 -11.35 50.14 -24.88
C ARG A 451 -10.55 48.99 -24.27
N ILE A 452 -10.71 48.76 -22.96
CA ILE A 452 -10.11 47.62 -22.26
C ILE A 452 -10.72 46.32 -22.78
N ASP A 453 -12.05 46.21 -22.84
CA ASP A 453 -12.75 45.03 -23.38
C ASP A 453 -12.27 44.69 -24.81
N ARG A 454 -12.16 45.69 -25.69
CA ARG A 454 -11.69 45.50 -27.06
C ARG A 454 -10.23 45.02 -27.14
N MET A 455 -9.39 45.51 -26.24
CA MET A 455 -7.99 45.08 -26.15
C MET A 455 -7.90 43.66 -25.60
N SER A 456 -8.63 43.34 -24.52
CA SER A 456 -8.73 42.00 -23.92
C SER A 456 -9.21 40.96 -24.93
N ALA A 457 -10.23 41.28 -25.73
CA ALA A 457 -10.78 40.41 -26.77
C ALA A 457 -9.76 40.00 -27.85
N ILE A 458 -8.71 40.79 -28.06
CA ILE A 458 -7.62 40.50 -29.01
C ILE A 458 -6.43 39.86 -28.29
N CYS A 459 -6.01 40.41 -27.15
CA CYS A 459 -4.82 39.96 -26.43
C CYS A 459 -4.96 38.55 -25.84
N PHE A 460 -6.10 38.21 -25.23
CA PHE A 460 -6.28 36.91 -24.58
C PHE A 460 -6.17 35.73 -25.58
N PRO A 461 -6.90 35.73 -26.71
CA PRO A 461 -6.74 34.68 -27.72
C PRO A 461 -5.33 34.61 -28.30
N LEU A 462 -4.67 35.76 -28.58
CA LEU A 462 -3.32 35.77 -29.13
C LEU A 462 -2.29 35.16 -28.16
N ILE A 463 -2.34 35.53 -26.88
CA ILE A 463 -1.44 34.97 -25.86
C ILE A 463 -1.69 33.47 -25.70
N PHE A 464 -2.96 33.04 -25.73
CA PHE A 464 -3.30 31.62 -25.64
C PHE A 464 -2.84 30.83 -26.88
N ILE A 465 -2.95 31.39 -28.09
CA ILE A 465 -2.41 30.77 -29.31
C ILE A 465 -0.88 30.61 -29.20
N LEU A 466 -0.17 31.65 -28.76
CA LEU A 466 1.28 31.58 -28.53
C LEU A 466 1.63 30.50 -27.50
N PHE A 467 0.91 30.45 -26.38
CA PHE A 467 1.08 29.40 -25.37
C PHE A 467 0.93 28.00 -25.97
N ASN A 468 -0.09 27.78 -26.80
CA ASN A 468 -0.32 26.48 -27.45
C ASN A 468 0.79 26.11 -28.42
N ILE A 469 1.30 27.05 -29.21
CA ILE A 469 2.44 26.81 -30.11
C ILE A 469 3.65 26.33 -29.32
N PHE A 470 3.99 27.00 -28.21
CA PHE A 470 5.09 26.60 -27.34
C PHE A 470 4.83 25.25 -26.64
N TYR A 471 3.64 25.06 -26.09
CA TYR A 471 3.28 23.85 -25.36
C TYR A 471 3.35 22.60 -26.24
N TRP A 472 2.61 22.60 -27.36
CA TRP A 472 2.57 21.45 -28.27
C TRP A 472 3.90 21.27 -28.99
N GLY A 473 4.58 22.36 -29.37
CA GLY A 473 5.92 22.30 -29.96
C GLY A 473 6.93 21.61 -29.05
N TYR A 474 6.91 21.93 -27.75
CA TYR A 474 7.81 21.33 -26.76
C TYR A 474 7.47 19.87 -26.45
N TYR A 475 6.21 19.55 -26.12
CA TYR A 475 5.84 18.22 -25.64
C TYR A 475 5.66 17.18 -26.76
N VAL A 476 5.23 17.57 -27.96
CA VAL A 476 5.10 16.64 -29.10
C VAL A 476 6.39 16.57 -29.91
N GLY A 477 7.05 17.71 -30.13
CA GLY A 477 8.25 17.81 -30.98
C GLY A 477 9.43 16.97 -30.46
N TYR A 478 9.56 16.81 -29.14
CA TYR A 478 10.60 15.98 -28.54
C TYR A 478 10.40 14.47 -28.78
N SER A 479 9.16 14.01 -29.00
CA SER A 479 8.86 12.58 -29.18
C SER A 479 9.40 12.01 -30.49
N SER A 480 9.48 12.83 -31.56
CA SER A 480 10.00 12.40 -32.86
C SER A 480 11.52 12.26 -32.87
N PHE A 481 12.23 13.07 -32.06
CA PHE A 481 13.70 13.01 -31.97
C PHE A 481 14.20 11.87 -31.08
N THR A 482 13.44 11.51 -30.04
CA THR A 482 13.84 10.46 -29.09
C THR A 482 13.73 9.06 -29.70
N VAL A 483 12.73 8.80 -30.54
CA VAL A 483 12.56 7.50 -31.23
C VAL A 483 13.65 7.29 -32.31
N LEU A 484 14.10 8.36 -32.97
CA LEU A 484 15.22 8.31 -33.92
C LEU A 484 16.60 8.15 -33.23
N CYS A 485 16.75 8.62 -31.99
CA CYS A 485 18.00 8.47 -31.24
C CYS A 485 18.21 7.05 -30.68
N VAL A 486 17.13 6.31 -30.42
CA VAL A 486 17.20 4.93 -29.89
C VAL A 486 17.78 3.94 -30.90
N GLN A 487 17.64 4.19 -32.21
CA GLN A 487 18.27 3.37 -33.25
C GLN A 487 19.79 3.63 -33.42
N MET A 488 20.36 4.69 -32.82
CA MET A 488 21.73 5.12 -33.15
C MET A 488 22.67 5.26 -31.94
N SER A 489 22.22 4.93 -30.73
CA SER A 489 23.00 5.09 -29.50
C SER A 489 23.17 3.77 -28.75
N CYS A 490 23.75 2.78 -29.39
CA CYS A 490 24.28 1.57 -28.73
C CYS A 490 25.81 1.64 -28.74
N CYS A 491 26.38 2.64 -28.08
CA CYS A 491 27.79 2.72 -27.63
C CYS A 491 28.07 4.15 -27.16
N LYS A 492 27.70 4.44 -25.90
CA LYS A 492 28.23 5.49 -25.01
C LYS A 492 27.13 5.79 -24.00
N ASP A 493 27.25 5.22 -22.82
CA ASP A 493 27.06 5.92 -21.54
C ASP A 493 27.28 4.91 -20.41
N VAL A 494 28.55 4.54 -20.26
CA VAL A 494 29.10 4.18 -18.96
C VAL A 494 29.54 5.50 -18.34
N ALA A 495 29.09 5.75 -17.11
CA ALA A 495 29.37 6.89 -16.23
C ALA A 495 28.34 8.03 -16.22
N GLU A 496 27.19 7.82 -15.58
CA GLU A 496 26.57 8.86 -14.74
C GLU A 496 25.52 8.29 -13.75
N THR A 497 25.98 7.50 -12.77
CA THR A 497 25.16 7.15 -11.58
C THR A 497 25.73 7.81 -10.32
N SER A 498 25.37 9.07 -10.08
CA SER A 498 25.25 9.59 -8.72
C SER A 498 24.48 10.90 -8.67
N ASN A 499 23.16 10.86 -8.42
CA ASN A 499 22.45 11.99 -7.80
C ASN A 499 21.14 11.57 -7.12
N VAL A 500 21.21 10.59 -6.21
CA VAL A 500 20.18 10.46 -5.17
C VAL A 500 20.38 11.61 -4.18
N ARG A 501 19.47 12.60 -4.17
CA ARG A 501 19.49 13.66 -3.15
C ARG A 501 19.39 13.03 -1.76
N LYS A 502 20.52 13.03 -1.07
CA LYS A 502 20.68 12.59 0.32
C LYS A 502 19.69 13.35 1.23
N LYS A 503 18.69 12.67 1.79
CA LYS A 503 17.75 13.25 2.77
C LYS A 503 18.41 13.36 4.14
N PHE A 504 18.24 14.48 4.83
CA PHE A 504 18.72 14.69 6.21
C PHE A 504 17.68 14.23 7.23
N CYS A 505 18.13 13.83 8.41
CA CYS A 505 17.24 13.45 9.50
C CYS A 505 16.35 14.62 9.94
N LEU A 506 15.04 14.39 10.02
CA LEU A 506 14.03 15.39 10.41
C LEU A 506 14.26 15.98 11.81
N LYS A 507 14.83 15.17 12.73
CA LYS A 507 14.97 15.53 14.14
C LYS A 507 16.26 16.30 14.45
N CYS A 508 17.41 15.84 13.99
CA CYS A 508 18.69 16.51 14.25
C CYS A 508 19.18 17.40 13.10
N ARG A 509 18.57 17.29 11.90
CA ARG A 509 18.85 18.09 10.69
C ARG A 509 20.31 18.15 10.22
N SER A 510 21.19 17.35 10.82
CA SER A 510 22.65 17.40 10.62
C SER A 510 23.20 16.08 10.07
N SER A 511 22.70 14.94 10.53
CA SER A 511 23.07 13.63 10.01
C SER A 511 22.18 13.20 8.84
N LEU A 512 22.76 12.45 7.91
CA LEU A 512 22.04 11.77 6.84
C LEU A 512 21.00 10.80 7.40
N ALA A 513 19.82 10.76 6.77
CA ALA A 513 18.78 9.82 7.13
C ALA A 513 19.10 8.44 6.58
N SER A 514 19.14 7.45 7.47
CA SER A 514 19.33 6.04 7.17
C SER A 514 18.04 5.22 7.31
N ILE A 515 17.00 5.82 7.90
CA ILE A 515 15.72 5.17 8.20
C ILE A 515 14.61 6.04 7.62
N ILE A 516 13.72 5.42 6.83
CA ILE A 516 12.56 6.08 6.23
C ILE A 516 11.31 5.31 6.68
N LEU A 517 10.47 5.95 7.51
CA LEU A 517 9.20 5.38 7.97
C LEU A 517 8.05 5.92 7.12
N GLN A 518 7.09 5.05 6.78
CA GLN A 518 5.85 5.40 6.08
C GLN A 518 6.07 6.28 4.83
N LYS A 519 7.18 6.05 4.12
CA LYS A 519 7.62 6.78 2.91
C LYS A 519 7.80 8.31 3.08
N LYS A 520 7.69 8.88 4.29
CA LYS A 520 7.71 10.34 4.55
C LYS A 520 8.66 10.76 5.67
N GLU A 521 8.71 10.04 6.78
CA GLU A 521 9.52 10.45 7.93
C GLU A 521 10.94 9.91 7.81
N SER A 522 11.94 10.79 7.84
CA SER A 522 13.35 10.42 7.67
C SER A 522 14.14 10.64 8.96
N TYR A 523 14.77 9.59 9.47
CA TYR A 523 15.56 9.61 10.71
C TYR A 523 16.97 9.04 10.50
N CYS A 524 17.92 9.54 11.28
CA CYS A 524 19.16 8.81 11.53
C CYS A 524 18.95 7.78 12.65
N VAL A 525 19.81 6.77 12.69
CA VAL A 525 19.78 5.68 13.68
C VAL A 525 19.63 6.21 15.12
N ASN A 526 20.45 7.18 15.53
CA ASN A 526 20.42 7.73 16.89
C ASN A 526 19.11 8.44 17.25
N CYS A 527 18.55 9.22 16.32
CA CYS A 527 17.28 9.90 16.54
C CYS A 527 16.10 8.93 16.55
N PHE A 528 16.17 7.87 15.75
CA PHE A 528 15.19 6.79 15.74
C PHE A 528 15.21 6.01 17.06
N ARG A 529 16.38 5.60 17.58
CA ARG A 529 16.50 4.96 18.91
C ARG A 529 15.83 5.79 20.00
N LYS A 530 16.17 7.08 20.07
CA LYS A 530 15.58 8.02 21.03
C LYS A 530 14.06 8.16 20.88
N ARG A 531 13.55 8.09 19.65
CA ARG A 531 12.10 8.10 19.39
C ARG A 531 11.45 6.82 19.91
N CYS A 532 12.01 5.64 19.62
CA CYS A 532 11.50 4.36 20.10
C CYS A 532 11.49 4.30 21.64
N SER A 533 12.63 4.59 22.30
CA SER A 533 12.68 4.58 23.77
C SER A 533 11.72 5.62 24.40
N HIS A 534 11.51 6.77 23.76
CA HIS A 534 10.51 7.75 24.23
C HIS A 534 9.07 7.26 24.05
N LYS A 535 8.75 6.65 22.91
CA LYS A 535 7.42 6.11 22.58
C LYS A 535 7.04 4.98 23.54
N PHE A 536 7.96 4.05 23.80
CA PHE A 536 7.81 2.98 24.80
C PHE A 536 7.55 3.55 26.20
N ARG A 537 8.38 4.50 26.66
CA ARG A 537 8.21 5.13 27.98
C ARG A 537 6.92 5.92 28.08
N SER A 538 6.50 6.60 27.02
CA SER A 538 5.25 7.35 27.02
C SER A 538 4.02 6.44 27.10
N ALA A 539 4.07 5.23 26.53
CA ALA A 539 2.99 4.26 26.62
C ALA A 539 2.75 3.83 28.08
N LEU A 540 3.83 3.60 28.83
CA LEU A 540 3.78 3.18 30.23
C LEU A 540 3.66 4.34 31.23
N GLY A 541 4.22 5.50 30.90
CA GLY A 541 4.33 6.66 31.80
C GLY A 541 3.06 7.50 31.93
N ARG A 542 2.14 7.43 30.95
CA ARG A 542 0.84 8.14 31.02
C ARG A 542 -0.03 7.67 32.19
N GLU A 543 0.16 6.44 32.64
CA GLU A 543 -0.73 5.75 33.57
C GLU A 543 -0.16 5.65 35.01
N LYS A 544 1.07 6.13 35.24
CA LYS A 544 1.76 6.15 36.56
C LYS A 544 1.72 4.83 37.36
N LEU A 545 1.74 3.68 36.66
CA LEU A 545 1.47 2.37 37.25
C LEU A 545 2.61 1.82 38.12
N PHE A 546 3.86 2.07 37.74
CA PHE A 546 5.02 1.45 38.37
C PHE A 546 5.47 2.25 39.60
N ARG A 547 5.41 1.61 40.77
CA ARG A 547 6.10 2.06 42.00
C ARG A 547 7.46 1.36 42.07
N GLU A 548 8.48 2.03 42.62
CA GLU A 548 9.91 1.66 42.51
C GLU A 548 10.18 0.14 42.39
N ALA A 549 10.68 -0.30 41.23
CA ALA A 549 11.07 -1.69 40.94
C ALA A 549 9.93 -2.73 40.95
N SER A 550 8.76 -2.40 40.40
CA SER A 550 7.65 -3.38 40.33
C SER A 550 8.04 -4.62 39.50
N PRO A 551 7.67 -5.83 39.97
CA PRO A 551 7.97 -7.06 39.25
C PRO A 551 7.03 -7.23 38.05
N VAL A 552 7.59 -7.61 36.90
CA VAL A 552 6.82 -7.74 35.64
C VAL A 552 7.12 -9.07 34.96
N LEU A 553 6.09 -9.72 34.42
CA LEU A 553 6.22 -10.89 33.56
C LEU A 553 6.32 -10.44 32.10
N VAL A 554 7.28 -10.95 31.35
CA VAL A 554 7.44 -10.71 29.91
C VAL A 554 7.50 -12.03 29.19
N GLU A 555 6.56 -12.26 28.28
CA GLU A 555 6.60 -13.43 27.41
C GLU A 555 7.60 -13.21 26.27
N VAL A 556 8.46 -14.19 26.01
CA VAL A 556 9.42 -14.18 24.89
C VAL A 556 9.07 -15.33 23.96
N SER A 557 8.20 -15.10 22.98
CA SER A 557 7.79 -16.10 21.99
C SER A 557 8.84 -16.33 20.90
N GLY A 558 9.76 -15.38 20.69
CA GLY A 558 10.68 -15.37 19.55
C GLY A 558 10.18 -14.54 18.37
N SER A 559 8.95 -14.02 18.44
CA SER A 559 8.43 -13.03 17.48
C SER A 559 9.30 -11.76 17.45
N ALA A 560 9.33 -11.04 16.32
CA ALA A 560 10.06 -9.77 16.22
C ALA A 560 9.60 -8.76 17.29
N ALA A 561 8.31 -8.77 17.62
CA ALA A 561 7.72 -7.89 18.63
C ALA A 561 8.14 -8.29 20.06
N SER A 562 8.12 -9.58 20.41
CA SER A 562 8.55 -10.05 21.73
C SER A 562 10.04 -9.78 21.99
N VAL A 563 10.89 -9.93 20.97
CA VAL A 563 12.33 -9.61 21.04
C VAL A 563 12.55 -8.10 21.22
N SER A 564 11.85 -7.27 20.45
CA SER A 564 11.87 -5.81 20.63
C SER A 564 11.40 -5.40 22.02
N LEU A 565 10.31 -6.00 22.52
CA LEU A 565 9.77 -5.73 23.85
C LEU A 565 10.79 -6.08 24.93
N ALA A 566 11.38 -7.28 24.87
CA ALA A 566 12.42 -7.71 25.81
C ALA A 566 13.60 -6.73 25.83
N ASN A 567 14.08 -6.30 24.66
CA ASN A 567 15.18 -5.33 24.54
C ASN A 567 14.83 -3.97 25.15
N MET A 568 13.63 -3.46 24.88
CA MET A 568 13.18 -2.18 25.44
C MET A 568 12.98 -2.25 26.96
N VAL A 569 12.52 -3.39 27.48
CA VAL A 569 12.37 -3.65 28.92
C VAL A 569 13.74 -3.73 29.60
N LEU A 570 14.71 -4.42 29.00
CA LEU A 570 16.08 -4.48 29.52
C LEU A 570 16.76 -3.11 29.50
N GLU A 571 16.63 -2.33 28.41
CA GLU A 571 17.14 -0.96 28.32
C GLU A 571 16.46 -0.03 29.36
N ALA A 572 15.19 -0.29 29.68
CA ALA A 572 14.47 0.43 30.73
C ALA A 572 14.96 0.04 32.14
N ALA A 573 15.27 -1.25 32.37
CA ALA A 573 15.73 -1.79 33.65
C ALA A 573 17.17 -1.35 34.01
N ASP A 574 18.09 -1.29 33.05
CA ASP A 574 19.52 -0.95 33.27
C ASP A 574 19.78 0.56 33.51
N SER A 575 18.79 1.40 33.27
CA SER A 575 18.98 2.85 33.28
C SER A 575 19.20 3.44 34.69
N LYS A 576 20.41 3.98 34.96
CA LYS A 576 20.83 4.63 36.24
C LYS A 576 20.04 5.88 36.70
N ASP A 577 19.15 6.42 35.87
CA ASP A 577 18.36 7.62 36.16
C ASP A 577 17.21 7.35 37.17
N ARG A 578 17.21 8.05 38.31
CA ARG A 578 16.21 7.91 39.40
C ARG A 578 14.77 8.33 39.04
N LYS A 579 14.56 9.01 37.90
CA LYS A 579 13.24 9.46 37.41
C LYS A 579 12.59 8.53 36.38
N ARG A 580 13.16 7.35 36.10
CA ARG A 580 12.72 6.44 35.03
C ARG A 580 12.00 5.20 35.58
N LEU A 581 11.19 4.57 34.72
CA LEU A 581 10.41 3.34 34.99
C LEU A 581 11.35 2.20 35.43
N LYS A 582 11.49 1.99 36.74
CA LYS A 582 12.23 0.84 37.29
C LYS A 582 11.28 -0.34 37.37
N MET A 583 11.55 -1.35 36.55
CA MET A 583 10.83 -2.62 36.52
C MET A 583 11.82 -3.77 36.70
N ARG A 584 11.40 -4.84 37.38
CA ARG A 584 12.18 -6.07 37.53
C ARG A 584 11.59 -7.15 36.62
N PRO A 585 12.17 -7.40 35.44
CA PRO A 585 11.61 -8.36 34.50
C PRO A 585 11.88 -9.80 34.90
N THR A 586 10.84 -10.63 34.76
CA THR A 586 10.88 -12.08 34.75
C THR A 586 10.43 -12.53 33.37
N PHE A 587 11.24 -13.32 32.68
CA PHE A 587 10.94 -13.79 31.33
C PHE A 587 10.31 -15.18 31.36
N VAL A 588 9.35 -15.43 30.47
CA VAL A 588 8.77 -16.76 30.28
C VAL A 588 8.67 -17.10 28.80
N HIS A 589 9.00 -18.33 28.44
CA HIS A 589 8.77 -18.89 27.11
C HIS A 589 7.70 -19.98 27.20
N ILE A 590 6.68 -19.89 26.32
CA ILE A 590 5.58 -20.85 26.27
C ILE A 590 5.82 -21.78 25.07
N LEU A 591 5.95 -23.08 25.32
CA LEU A 591 6.07 -24.11 24.28
C LEU A 591 4.69 -24.50 23.75
N PHE A 592 4.57 -24.60 22.43
CA PHE A 592 3.40 -25.16 21.76
C PHE A 592 3.76 -26.57 21.26
N SER A 593 3.13 -27.59 21.85
CA SER A 593 3.41 -29.02 21.57
C SER A 593 3.22 -29.45 20.09
N SER A 594 2.70 -28.58 19.21
CA SER A 594 2.50 -28.85 17.77
C SER A 594 3.62 -28.30 16.86
N GLU A 595 4.56 -27.51 17.38
CA GLU A 595 5.58 -26.85 16.55
C GLU A 595 6.90 -27.62 16.58
N GLN A 596 7.35 -28.08 15.40
CA GLN A 596 8.74 -28.48 15.18
C GLN A 596 9.62 -27.23 15.20
N PHE A 597 9.93 -26.73 16.38
CA PHE A 597 10.90 -25.66 16.54
C PHE A 597 12.31 -26.21 16.31
N ASP A 598 13.12 -25.51 15.50
CA ASP A 598 14.55 -25.77 15.39
C ASP A 598 15.21 -25.57 16.77
N PRO A 599 15.79 -26.63 17.39
CA PRO A 599 16.40 -26.56 18.72
C PRO A 599 17.48 -25.46 18.81
N SER A 600 18.10 -25.14 17.69
CA SER A 600 19.15 -24.13 17.54
C SER A 600 18.64 -22.71 17.83
N SER A 601 17.44 -22.38 17.37
CA SER A 601 16.80 -21.06 17.52
C SER A 601 16.31 -20.83 18.96
N LEU A 602 15.79 -21.89 19.59
CA LEU A 602 15.46 -21.88 21.01
C LEU A 602 16.74 -21.67 21.84
N CYS A 603 17.82 -22.44 21.60
CA CYS A 603 19.09 -22.27 22.31
C CYS A 603 19.69 -20.86 22.18
N ALA A 604 19.48 -20.17 21.04
CA ALA A 604 19.94 -18.79 20.83
C ALA A 604 19.13 -17.77 21.66
N LEU A 605 17.79 -17.88 21.68
CA LEU A 605 16.89 -17.07 22.53
C LEU A 605 17.26 -17.21 24.02
N VAL A 606 17.71 -18.40 24.38
CA VAL A 606 17.99 -18.83 25.75
C VAL A 606 19.32 -18.31 26.24
N SER A 607 20.35 -18.51 25.42
CA SER A 607 21.66 -17.92 25.63
C SER A 607 21.57 -16.40 25.75
N TYR A 608 20.62 -15.77 25.06
CA TYR A 608 20.39 -14.34 25.14
C TYR A 608 19.79 -13.90 26.47
N VAL A 609 18.65 -14.49 26.88
CA VAL A 609 17.99 -14.08 28.13
C VAL A 609 18.85 -14.42 29.34
N GLN A 610 19.57 -15.55 29.35
CA GLN A 610 20.47 -15.90 30.46
C GLN A 610 21.62 -14.91 30.65
N ARG A 611 22.17 -14.33 29.56
CA ARG A 611 23.22 -13.29 29.64
C ARG A 611 22.76 -12.01 30.34
N THR A 612 21.45 -11.78 30.45
CA THR A 612 20.89 -10.58 31.07
C THR A 612 20.81 -10.68 32.60
N GLY A 613 21.02 -11.86 33.19
CA GLY A 613 20.94 -12.09 34.63
C GLY A 613 19.52 -12.00 35.22
N CYS A 614 18.48 -11.97 34.39
CA CYS A 614 17.08 -11.94 34.82
C CYS A 614 16.50 -13.37 34.96
N PRO A 615 15.55 -13.62 35.89
CA PRO A 615 14.89 -14.92 36.00
C PRO A 615 14.15 -15.30 34.70
N CYS A 616 14.33 -16.53 34.23
CA CYS A 616 13.70 -17.03 33.01
C CYS A 616 13.16 -18.45 33.18
N TYR A 617 11.91 -18.66 32.76
CA TYR A 617 11.19 -19.93 32.90
C TYR A 617 10.66 -20.44 31.56
N VAL A 618 10.51 -21.77 31.45
CA VAL A 618 9.85 -22.45 30.33
C VAL A 618 8.61 -23.18 30.84
N VAL A 619 7.52 -23.05 30.10
CA VAL A 619 6.23 -23.67 30.43
C VAL A 619 5.60 -24.18 29.14
N ASP A 620 5.03 -25.38 29.15
CA ASP A 620 4.24 -25.88 28.02
C ASP A 620 2.80 -25.35 28.11
N ILE A 621 2.20 -24.92 26.99
CA ILE A 621 0.81 -24.45 26.97
C ILE A 621 -0.19 -25.47 27.53
N ALA A 622 0.07 -26.77 27.36
CA ALA A 622 -0.74 -27.86 27.87
C ALA A 622 -0.78 -27.91 29.41
N SER A 623 0.14 -27.24 30.11
CA SER A 623 0.08 -27.07 31.57
C SER A 623 -1.16 -26.28 32.04
N ILE A 624 -1.94 -25.70 31.13
CA ILE A 624 -3.25 -25.11 31.45
C ILE A 624 -4.20 -26.12 32.13
N PHE A 625 -4.05 -27.42 31.85
CA PHE A 625 -4.81 -28.51 32.49
C PHE A 625 -4.30 -28.88 33.90
N ALA A 626 -3.12 -28.41 34.30
CA ALA A 626 -2.55 -28.74 35.60
C ALA A 626 -3.28 -28.01 36.72
N ALA A 627 -3.67 -28.73 37.77
CA ALA A 627 -4.30 -28.14 38.96
C ALA A 627 -3.31 -27.29 39.79
N ASN A 628 -2.02 -27.65 39.78
CA ASN A 628 -0.94 -26.88 40.40
C ASN A 628 0.11 -26.53 39.35
N ILE A 629 0.23 -25.25 38.99
CA ILE A 629 1.11 -24.81 37.92
C ILE A 629 2.59 -24.84 38.31
N SER A 630 2.92 -24.78 39.62
CA SER A 630 4.32 -24.67 40.08
C SER A 630 5.19 -25.87 39.72
N GLU A 631 4.60 -27.06 39.55
CA GLU A 631 5.27 -28.29 39.16
C GLU A 631 5.66 -28.32 37.67
N HIS A 632 5.10 -27.40 36.87
CA HIS A 632 5.33 -27.29 35.43
C HIS A 632 6.11 -26.02 35.04
N ILE A 633 6.58 -25.25 36.03
CA ILE A 633 7.48 -24.12 35.81
C ILE A 633 8.91 -24.64 35.89
N CYS A 634 9.56 -24.77 34.74
CA CYS A 634 10.94 -25.23 34.69
C CYS A 634 11.90 -24.03 34.53
N PRO A 635 12.93 -23.89 35.38
CA PRO A 635 14.02 -22.95 35.11
C PRO A 635 14.77 -23.39 33.85
N PHE A 636 15.28 -22.42 33.08
CA PHE A 636 15.88 -22.65 31.75
C PHE A 636 17.18 -23.51 31.73
N ASN A 637 17.59 -24.14 32.84
CA ASN A 637 18.88 -24.85 32.92
C ASN A 637 18.80 -26.39 32.85
N GLU A 638 17.61 -26.96 32.64
CA GLU A 638 17.43 -28.42 32.62
C GLU A 638 16.65 -28.87 31.37
N GLU A 639 16.81 -30.14 31.01
CA GLU A 639 16.21 -30.82 29.86
C GLU A 639 14.77 -30.38 29.59
N THR A 640 14.37 -30.30 28.30
CA THR A 640 13.04 -29.86 27.87
C THR A 640 11.91 -30.47 28.73
N PRO A 641 10.99 -29.66 29.27
CA PRO A 641 9.97 -30.16 30.19
C PRO A 641 9.09 -31.21 29.51
N LYS A 642 9.08 -32.44 30.04
CA LYS A 642 8.13 -33.48 29.62
C LYS A 642 6.75 -33.15 30.17
N CYS A 643 5.88 -32.55 29.37
CA CYS A 643 4.51 -32.24 29.76
C CYS A 643 3.57 -33.44 29.59
N SER A 644 2.98 -33.94 30.68
CA SER A 644 2.03 -35.07 30.65
C SER A 644 0.71 -34.74 29.95
N TYR A 645 0.40 -33.46 29.72
CA TYR A 645 -0.88 -32.99 29.18
C TYR A 645 -0.84 -32.67 27.68
N ALA A 646 0.30 -32.84 27.02
CA ALA A 646 0.48 -32.50 25.60
C ALA A 646 -0.58 -33.13 24.69
N GLN A 647 -0.89 -34.42 24.90
CA GLN A 647 -1.92 -35.12 24.13
C GLN A 647 -3.32 -34.54 24.36
N GLN A 648 -3.68 -34.19 25.60
CA GLN A 648 -4.99 -33.59 25.90
C GLN A 648 -5.16 -32.22 25.22
N PHE A 649 -4.08 -31.43 25.15
CA PHE A 649 -4.09 -30.16 24.44
C PHE A 649 -4.22 -30.36 22.92
N GLN A 650 -3.53 -31.35 22.36
CA GLN A 650 -3.65 -31.68 20.93
C GLN A 650 -5.05 -32.20 20.58
N ASP A 651 -5.65 -33.04 21.42
CA ASP A 651 -7.02 -33.52 21.25
C ASP A 651 -8.03 -32.36 21.34
N LEU A 652 -7.80 -31.39 22.24
CA LEU A 652 -8.59 -30.16 22.32
C LEU A 652 -8.48 -29.33 21.02
N CYS A 653 -7.28 -29.11 20.51
CA CYS A 653 -7.05 -28.40 19.26
C CYS A 653 -7.72 -29.08 18.05
N ASN A 654 -7.58 -30.41 17.95
CA ASN A 654 -8.18 -31.21 16.86
C ASN A 654 -9.72 -31.24 16.93
N SER A 655 -10.31 -30.95 18.09
CA SER A 655 -11.77 -30.89 18.28
C SER A 655 -12.41 -29.56 17.87
N CYS A 656 -11.63 -28.59 17.40
CA CYS A 656 -12.15 -27.30 16.94
C CYS A 656 -12.73 -27.43 15.52
N ALA A 657 -13.99 -27.00 15.33
CA ALA A 657 -14.69 -27.08 14.04
C ALA A 657 -14.15 -26.12 12.97
N SER A 658 -13.43 -25.06 13.37
CA SER A 658 -12.85 -24.08 12.45
C SER A 658 -11.49 -23.57 12.93
N ASP A 659 -10.62 -23.18 12.00
CA ASP A 659 -9.32 -22.56 12.31
C ASP A 659 -9.47 -21.19 13.00
N THR A 660 -10.60 -20.51 12.78
CA THR A 660 -10.96 -19.28 13.50
C THR A 660 -11.17 -19.55 14.99
N ALA A 661 -11.91 -20.62 15.31
CA ALA A 661 -12.15 -21.04 16.69
C ALA A 661 -10.87 -21.56 17.35
N LEU A 662 -10.06 -22.33 16.63
CA LEU A 662 -8.77 -22.82 17.11
C LEU A 662 -7.81 -21.69 17.47
N HIS A 663 -7.63 -20.72 16.57
CA HIS A 663 -6.74 -19.58 16.80
C HIS A 663 -7.21 -18.74 18.00
N GLU A 664 -8.52 -18.50 18.08
CA GLU A 664 -9.09 -17.74 19.18
C GLU A 664 -9.00 -18.45 20.53
N LEU A 665 -9.31 -19.76 20.56
CA LEU A 665 -9.21 -20.58 21.76
C LEU A 665 -7.77 -20.58 22.28
N THR A 666 -6.80 -20.81 21.38
CA THR A 666 -5.36 -20.82 21.71
C THR A 666 -4.91 -19.50 22.31
N TYR A 667 -5.33 -18.36 21.73
CA TYR A 667 -5.03 -17.04 22.29
C TYR A 667 -5.60 -16.86 23.70
N ARG A 668 -6.86 -17.27 23.94
CA ARG A 668 -7.50 -17.14 25.27
C ARG A 668 -6.86 -18.06 26.31
N LEU A 669 -6.52 -19.29 25.94
CA LEU A 669 -5.81 -20.22 26.83
C LEU A 669 -4.41 -19.72 27.18
N LYS A 670 -3.69 -19.12 26.22
CA LYS A 670 -2.39 -18.49 26.44
C LYS A 670 -2.47 -17.32 27.43
N VAL A 671 -3.44 -16.42 27.26
CA VAL A 671 -3.66 -15.30 28.19
C VAL A 671 -4.04 -15.80 29.59
N ALA A 672 -4.90 -16.82 29.68
CA ALA A 672 -5.25 -17.45 30.94
C ALA A 672 -4.01 -18.08 31.60
N LEU A 673 -3.17 -18.80 30.85
CA LEU A 673 -1.93 -19.37 31.37
C LEU A 673 -0.97 -18.31 31.91
N LEU A 674 -0.77 -17.21 31.17
CA LEU A 674 0.05 -16.08 31.62
C LEU A 674 -0.46 -15.47 32.94
N TYR A 675 -1.78 -15.39 33.11
CA TYR A 675 -2.40 -14.96 34.37
C TYR A 675 -2.05 -15.91 35.52
N ARG A 676 -2.18 -17.23 35.31
CA ARG A 676 -1.84 -18.25 36.31
C ARG A 676 -0.37 -18.19 36.71
N LEU A 677 0.52 -18.01 35.73
CA LEU A 677 1.96 -17.87 35.95
C LEU A 677 2.30 -16.60 36.72
N ALA A 678 1.71 -15.46 36.36
CA ALA A 678 1.91 -14.21 37.08
C ALA A 678 1.51 -14.33 38.55
N ARG A 679 0.38 -14.98 38.86
CA ARG A 679 -0.06 -15.22 40.25
C ARG A 679 0.86 -16.15 41.02
N CYS A 680 1.28 -17.28 40.42
CA CYS A 680 2.18 -18.22 41.07
C CYS A 680 3.54 -17.57 41.37
N LEU A 681 4.05 -16.75 40.45
CA LEU A 681 5.32 -16.01 40.61
C LEU A 681 5.20 -14.69 41.38
N LYS A 682 4.00 -14.31 41.86
CA LYS A 682 3.71 -13.07 42.59
C LYS A 682 4.10 -11.80 41.81
N LEU A 683 3.68 -11.72 40.55
CA LEU A 683 3.94 -10.62 39.63
C LEU A 683 2.68 -9.78 39.43
N ASP A 684 2.80 -8.45 39.54
CA ASP A 684 1.65 -7.52 39.47
C ASP A 684 1.24 -7.18 38.02
N PHE A 685 2.17 -7.33 37.08
CA PHE A 685 2.00 -6.92 35.69
C PHE A 685 2.48 -7.97 34.70
N VAL A 686 1.75 -8.13 33.60
CA VAL A 686 2.16 -8.92 32.43
C VAL A 686 2.30 -7.99 31.22
N LEU A 687 3.46 -7.98 30.57
CA LEU A 687 3.70 -7.22 29.35
C LEU A 687 3.48 -8.11 28.12
N LEU A 688 2.57 -7.69 27.24
CA LEU A 688 2.27 -8.33 25.96
C LEU A 688 2.99 -7.60 24.82
N ASP A 689 3.38 -8.35 23.80
CA ASP A 689 4.13 -7.90 22.62
C ASP A 689 3.26 -7.36 21.47
N SER A 690 1.95 -7.18 21.69
CA SER A 690 1.02 -6.77 20.63
C SER A 690 1.33 -5.37 20.07
N THR A 691 1.57 -5.31 18.75
CA THR A 691 1.80 -4.06 17.99
C THR A 691 0.50 -3.39 17.57
N SER A 692 0.55 -2.11 17.17
CA SER A 692 -0.60 -1.38 16.59
C SER A 692 -1.20 -2.10 15.38
N THR A 693 -0.37 -2.71 14.54
CA THR A 693 -0.78 -3.43 13.33
C THR A 693 -1.57 -4.70 13.71
N VAL A 694 -1.02 -5.52 14.59
CA VAL A 694 -1.66 -6.75 15.08
C VAL A 694 -2.97 -6.43 15.82
N LEU A 695 -2.96 -5.38 16.65
CA LEU A 695 -4.16 -4.96 17.36
C LEU A 695 -5.24 -4.41 16.41
N SER A 696 -4.88 -3.77 15.30
CA SER A 696 -5.85 -3.29 14.30
C SER A 696 -6.52 -4.45 13.56
N ALA A 697 -5.75 -5.49 13.22
CA ALA A 697 -6.30 -6.73 12.69
C ALA A 697 -7.24 -7.41 13.69
N ALA A 698 -6.84 -7.45 14.98
CA ALA A 698 -7.65 -8.00 16.05
C ALA A 698 -8.97 -7.24 16.28
N VAL A 699 -9.01 -5.91 16.06
CA VAL A 699 -10.25 -5.14 16.06
C VAL A 699 -11.20 -5.67 14.99
N MET A 700 -10.73 -5.78 13.74
CA MET A 700 -11.56 -6.22 12.63
C MET A 700 -12.07 -7.66 12.82
N SER A 701 -11.19 -8.57 13.23
CA SER A 701 -11.58 -9.95 13.48
C SER A 701 -12.57 -10.08 14.63
N SER A 702 -12.38 -9.28 15.70
CA SER A 702 -13.28 -9.29 16.86
C SER A 702 -14.66 -8.67 16.56
N VAL A 703 -14.72 -7.67 15.69
CA VAL A 703 -15.99 -7.13 15.18
C VAL A 703 -16.71 -8.18 14.33
N ALA A 704 -15.99 -8.84 13.41
CA ALA A 704 -16.56 -9.90 12.57
C ALA A 704 -17.09 -11.09 13.39
N GLN A 705 -16.45 -11.39 14.53
CA GLN A 705 -16.89 -12.42 15.47
C GLN A 705 -17.97 -11.95 16.47
N GLY A 706 -18.44 -10.70 16.39
CA GLY A 706 -19.54 -10.20 17.23
C GLY A 706 -19.17 -9.99 18.71
N ARG A 707 -17.92 -9.64 19.04
CA ARG A 707 -17.45 -9.53 20.44
C ARG A 707 -17.95 -8.31 21.21
N GLY A 708 -18.53 -7.34 20.52
CA GLY A 708 -19.15 -6.16 21.15
C GLY A 708 -18.16 -5.32 21.97
N PRO A 709 -18.52 -4.86 23.19
CA PRO A 709 -17.76 -3.86 23.94
C PRO A 709 -16.40 -4.34 24.47
N GLN A 710 -16.15 -5.65 24.47
CA GLN A 710 -14.90 -6.26 24.98
C GLN A 710 -13.67 -5.91 24.14
N ILE A 711 -13.91 -5.47 22.89
CA ILE A 711 -12.87 -5.04 21.94
C ILE A 711 -12.03 -3.90 22.53
N VAL A 712 -12.63 -3.05 23.38
CA VAL A 712 -11.90 -1.97 24.06
C VAL A 712 -10.76 -2.51 24.90
N ASP A 713 -11.00 -3.55 25.70
CA ASP A 713 -10.01 -4.08 26.64
C ASP A 713 -8.96 -4.95 25.93
N ASP A 714 -9.36 -5.63 24.85
CA ASP A 714 -8.45 -6.37 23.98
C ASP A 714 -7.43 -5.45 23.27
N VAL A 715 -7.76 -4.17 23.05
CA VAL A 715 -6.93 -3.21 22.29
C VAL A 715 -6.31 -2.10 23.16
N SER A 716 -6.83 -1.90 24.37
CA SER A 716 -6.34 -0.89 25.31
C SER A 716 -4.87 -1.12 25.71
N VAL A 717 -4.17 -0.04 26.11
CA VAL A 717 -2.81 -0.16 26.68
C VAL A 717 -2.82 -1.01 27.95
N ILE A 718 -3.88 -0.87 28.74
CA ILE A 718 -4.09 -1.63 29.98
C ILE A 718 -5.36 -2.43 29.85
N ASP A 719 -5.27 -3.71 30.17
CA ASP A 719 -6.37 -4.64 30.35
C ASP A 719 -6.44 -5.03 31.83
N ARG A 720 -7.58 -4.68 32.46
CA ARG A 720 -7.84 -4.87 33.90
C ARG A 720 -8.93 -5.91 34.16
N ARG A 721 -9.27 -6.75 33.17
CA ARG A 721 -10.29 -7.80 33.34
C ARG A 721 -9.91 -8.80 34.44
N TRP A 722 -8.61 -8.97 34.67
CA TRP A 722 -8.05 -9.76 35.76
C TRP A 722 -7.78 -8.83 36.96
N THR A 723 -8.43 -9.08 38.08
CA THR A 723 -8.54 -8.12 39.19
C THR A 723 -7.23 -7.87 39.94
N ASP A 724 -6.34 -8.85 39.98
CA ASP A 724 -5.10 -8.86 40.76
C ASP A 724 -3.83 -8.74 39.89
N VAL A 725 -3.93 -8.93 38.57
CA VAL A 725 -2.81 -8.83 37.64
C VAL A 725 -3.21 -7.96 36.44
N ALA A 726 -2.48 -6.89 36.18
CA ALA A 726 -2.76 -6.00 35.06
C ALA A 726 -1.95 -6.39 33.81
N PHE A 727 -2.63 -6.57 32.68
CA PHE A 727 -2.00 -6.82 31.40
C PHE A 727 -1.73 -5.50 30.68
N LEU A 728 -0.49 -5.31 30.21
CA LEU A 728 -0.02 -4.08 29.58
C LEU A 728 0.44 -4.38 28.16
N ARG A 729 0.18 -3.46 27.22
CA ARG A 729 0.61 -3.53 25.81
C ARG A 729 1.54 -2.35 25.48
N PRO A 730 2.84 -2.40 25.84
CA PRO A 730 3.76 -1.27 25.66
C PRO A 730 4.03 -0.96 24.19
N LEU A 731 3.88 -1.95 23.31
CA LEU A 731 4.07 -1.83 21.87
C LEU A 731 2.81 -1.40 21.11
N ARG A 732 1.69 -1.08 21.80
CA ARG A 732 0.42 -0.68 21.16
C ARG A 732 0.56 0.43 20.14
N GLU A 733 1.48 1.36 20.34
CA GLU A 733 1.68 2.51 19.43
C GLU A 733 2.68 2.20 18.30
N PHE A 734 3.41 1.09 18.36
CA PHE A 734 4.44 0.72 17.39
C PHE A 734 3.85 -0.06 16.23
N THR A 735 4.27 0.23 15.00
CA THR A 735 3.94 -0.61 13.83
C THR A 735 4.91 -1.78 13.72
N THR A 736 4.52 -2.83 13.01
CA THR A 736 5.40 -3.97 12.71
C THR A 736 6.69 -3.53 12.01
N ASP A 737 6.62 -2.55 11.09
CA ASP A 737 7.80 -1.95 10.44
C ASP A 737 8.75 -1.26 11.42
N GLU A 738 8.22 -0.49 12.39
CA GLU A 738 9.03 0.19 13.39
C GLU A 738 9.76 -0.82 14.30
N VAL A 739 9.09 -1.93 14.63
CA VAL A 739 9.65 -3.06 15.39
C VAL A 739 10.76 -3.76 14.59
N ALA A 740 10.51 -4.05 13.31
CA ALA A 740 11.50 -4.68 12.43
C ALA A 740 12.77 -3.81 12.28
N LEU A 741 12.59 -2.50 12.05
CA LEU A 741 13.70 -1.54 11.96
C LEU A 741 14.43 -1.38 13.30
N PHE A 742 13.71 -1.42 14.43
CA PHE A 742 14.32 -1.37 15.75
C PHE A 742 15.21 -2.59 15.99
N ASN A 743 14.73 -3.78 15.67
CA ASN A 743 15.53 -5.01 15.74
C ASN A 743 16.76 -4.91 14.82
N TYR A 744 16.58 -4.52 13.55
CA TYR A 744 17.67 -4.43 12.58
C TYR A 744 18.81 -3.49 13.03
N PHE A 745 18.50 -2.30 13.53
CA PHE A 745 19.54 -1.31 13.87
C PHE A 745 20.11 -1.44 15.29
N PHE A 746 19.40 -2.11 16.21
CA PHE A 746 19.77 -2.13 17.63
C PHE A 746 19.98 -3.54 18.20
N GLN A 747 19.90 -4.59 17.38
CA GLN A 747 20.42 -5.92 17.73
C GLN A 747 21.96 -5.91 17.67
N GLU A 748 22.61 -5.36 18.69
CA GLU A 748 24.08 -5.28 18.71
C GLU A 748 24.81 -6.63 18.84
N ARG A 749 24.15 -7.77 19.05
CA ARG A 749 24.82 -9.09 19.15
C ARG A 749 23.93 -10.24 18.68
N GLN A 750 24.27 -10.80 17.51
CA GLN A 750 23.98 -12.16 17.03
C GLN A 750 22.74 -12.85 17.61
N ILE A 751 21.55 -12.37 17.26
CA ILE A 751 20.41 -13.27 17.13
C ILE A 751 19.75 -12.94 15.82
N ALA A 752 20.12 -13.70 14.79
CA ALA A 752 19.23 -13.89 13.67
C ALA A 752 18.05 -14.73 14.19
N PHE A 753 17.12 -14.10 14.91
CA PHE A 753 15.75 -14.42 14.54
C PHE A 753 15.73 -13.95 13.11
N SER A 754 15.82 -14.91 12.20
CA SER A 754 15.33 -14.70 10.86
C SER A 754 14.11 -13.79 11.02
N VAL A 755 14.10 -12.69 10.28
CA VAL A 755 12.85 -11.96 10.04
C VAL A 755 12.00 -12.94 9.23
N TYR A 756 11.60 -14.05 9.85
CA TYR A 756 10.47 -14.83 9.47
C TYR A 756 9.35 -13.83 9.78
N PRO A 757 8.68 -13.28 8.77
CA PRO A 757 7.33 -12.83 9.05
C PRO A 757 6.65 -13.99 9.80
N GLU A 758 5.76 -13.70 10.73
CA GLU A 758 4.78 -14.66 11.29
C GLU A 758 3.95 -15.42 10.20
N ARG A 759 4.36 -15.36 8.93
CA ARG A 759 3.76 -15.89 7.72
C ARG A 759 4.50 -17.08 7.11
N LEU A 760 5.57 -17.61 7.72
CA LEU A 760 6.38 -18.68 7.11
C LEU A 760 6.66 -19.89 8.03
N LEU A 761 5.69 -20.26 8.86
CA LEU A 761 5.58 -21.64 9.34
C LEU A 761 4.21 -22.16 8.95
N THR A 762 4.23 -23.14 8.03
CA THR A 762 3.10 -23.74 7.31
C THR A 762 2.52 -22.86 6.20
N PRO A 763 2.08 -23.44 5.06
CA PRO A 763 1.30 -22.69 4.09
C PRO A 763 0.06 -22.24 4.85
N VAL A 764 0.00 -20.95 5.18
CA VAL A 764 -1.14 -20.37 5.89
C VAL A 764 -2.33 -20.59 4.97
N ARG A 765 -3.11 -21.63 5.28
CA ARG A 765 -4.40 -21.85 4.66
C ARG A 765 -5.20 -20.58 4.94
N GLU A 766 -5.81 -20.03 3.90
CA GLU A 766 -6.75 -18.90 3.96
C GLU A 766 -8.04 -19.29 4.71
N THR A 767 -7.95 -19.70 5.98
CA THR A 767 -9.06 -20.39 6.66
C THR A 767 -9.55 -19.71 7.93
N SER A 768 -8.82 -18.74 8.48
CA SER A 768 -9.25 -18.00 9.69
C SER A 768 -9.49 -16.51 9.47
N ILE A 769 -10.52 -15.98 10.14
CA ILE A 769 -10.90 -14.56 10.08
C ILE A 769 -9.76 -13.64 10.56
N GLN A 770 -8.99 -14.06 11.57
CA GLN A 770 -7.87 -13.31 12.11
C GLN A 770 -6.76 -13.14 11.06
N THR A 771 -6.44 -14.20 10.31
CA THR A 771 -5.44 -14.17 9.24
C THR A 771 -5.90 -13.26 8.11
N ALA A 772 -7.14 -13.43 7.64
CA ALA A 772 -7.74 -12.59 6.61
C ALA A 772 -7.78 -11.11 7.03
N SER A 773 -8.10 -10.84 8.30
CA SER A 773 -8.11 -9.48 8.86
C SER A 773 -6.71 -8.87 8.92
N SER A 774 -5.68 -9.65 9.27
CA SER A 774 -4.29 -9.19 9.29
C SER A 774 -3.82 -8.85 7.88
N GLU A 775 -4.06 -9.74 6.92
CA GLU A 775 -3.67 -9.51 5.53
C GLU A 775 -4.39 -8.29 4.93
N PHE A 776 -5.69 -8.16 5.19
CA PHE A 776 -6.47 -7.00 4.76
C PHE A 776 -5.91 -5.70 5.33
N VAL A 777 -5.64 -5.64 6.65
CA VAL A 777 -5.08 -4.45 7.29
C VAL A 777 -3.67 -4.15 6.77
N ASP A 778 -2.83 -5.16 6.56
CA ASP A 778 -1.48 -4.99 6.04
C ASP A 778 -1.48 -4.44 4.61
N ARG A 779 -2.31 -5.00 3.72
CA ARG A 779 -2.48 -4.50 2.34
C ARG A 779 -3.03 -3.07 2.33
N LEU A 780 -4.06 -2.80 3.14
CA LEU A 780 -4.69 -1.49 3.20
C LEU A 780 -3.79 -0.41 3.82
N GLN A 781 -2.92 -0.78 4.77
CA GLN A 781 -1.95 0.13 5.38
C GLN A 781 -0.84 0.56 4.39
N VAL A 782 -0.50 -0.29 3.42
CA VAL A 782 0.47 0.04 2.35
C VAL A 782 -0.08 1.12 1.41
N GLU A 783 -1.37 1.05 1.09
CA GLU A 783 -2.08 2.05 0.27
C GLU A 783 -2.41 3.32 1.07
N PHE A 784 -2.86 3.15 2.31
CA PHE A 784 -3.33 4.22 3.19
C PHE A 784 -2.59 4.18 4.54
N SER A 785 -1.56 5.02 4.68
CA SER A 785 -0.68 5.03 5.86
C SER A 785 -1.37 5.33 7.20
N SER A 786 -2.60 5.82 7.19
CA SER A 786 -3.40 6.14 8.39
C SER A 786 -4.34 5.00 8.82
N THR A 787 -4.42 3.88 8.11
CA THR A 787 -5.39 2.80 8.37
C THR A 787 -5.29 2.27 9.79
N VAL A 788 -4.10 1.83 10.21
CA VAL A 788 -3.84 1.31 11.57
C VAL A 788 -4.21 2.34 12.63
N THR A 789 -3.80 3.61 12.45
CA THR A 789 -4.13 4.67 13.42
C THR A 789 -5.64 4.95 13.51
N THR A 790 -6.35 4.88 12.38
CA THR A 790 -7.80 5.10 12.33
C THR A 790 -8.57 3.95 12.97
N LEU A 791 -8.14 2.70 12.75
CA LEU A 791 -8.76 1.52 13.35
C LEU A 791 -8.60 1.51 14.88
N ILE A 792 -7.38 1.77 15.38
CA ILE A 792 -7.14 1.87 16.83
C ILE A 792 -7.89 3.05 17.44
N ALA A 793 -7.92 4.21 16.77
CA ALA A 793 -8.68 5.37 17.24
C ALA A 793 -10.19 5.08 17.29
N SER A 794 -10.73 4.37 16.29
CA SER A 794 -12.13 3.95 16.27
C SER A 794 -12.43 2.95 17.37
N ALA A 795 -11.55 1.96 17.59
CA ALA A 795 -11.69 1.00 18.68
C ALA A 795 -11.71 1.66 20.07
N SER A 796 -10.94 2.75 20.26
CA SER A 796 -10.93 3.50 21.52
C SER A 796 -12.22 4.28 21.81
N LYS A 797 -13.12 4.41 20.83
CA LYS A 797 -14.43 5.09 20.99
C LYS A 797 -15.54 4.17 21.48
N PHE A 798 -15.33 2.85 21.49
CA PHE A 798 -16.29 1.92 22.08
C PHE A 798 -16.38 2.17 23.60
N GLN A 799 -17.60 2.15 24.13
CA GLN A 799 -17.85 2.46 25.54
C GLN A 799 -17.50 1.24 26.43
N ARG A 800 -16.75 1.46 27.52
CA ARG A 800 -16.53 0.41 28.53
C ARG A 800 -17.83 0.15 29.30
N THR A 801 -18.11 -1.13 29.54
CA THR A 801 -19.31 -1.60 30.24
C THR A 801 -19.30 -1.26 31.74
N ASP A 802 -18.15 -0.85 32.29
CA ASP A 802 -18.00 -0.46 33.71
C ASP A 802 -18.88 0.73 34.15
N ASN A 803 -19.47 1.47 33.21
CA ASN A 803 -20.30 2.64 33.49
C ASN A 803 -21.81 2.34 33.63
N LEU A 804 -22.25 1.08 33.53
CA LEU A 804 -23.65 0.69 33.57
C LEU A 804 -23.93 -0.43 34.61
N ALA A 805 -24.52 -0.02 35.74
CA ALA A 805 -25.31 -0.81 36.69
C ALA A 805 -24.61 -1.82 37.66
N ASN A 806 -25.28 -2.06 38.79
CA ASN A 806 -24.85 -2.90 39.92
C ASN A 806 -24.88 -4.42 39.67
N ASP A 807 -25.29 -4.88 38.48
CA ASP A 807 -25.50 -6.30 38.12
C ASP A 807 -24.52 -6.80 37.04
N LEU A 808 -23.23 -6.48 37.19
CA LEU A 808 -22.18 -6.94 36.26
C LEU A 808 -21.64 -8.31 36.69
N VAL A 809 -21.60 -9.27 35.76
CA VAL A 809 -21.01 -10.59 35.98
C VAL A 809 -19.89 -10.84 34.98
N SER A 810 -18.79 -11.38 35.47
CA SER A 810 -17.58 -11.64 34.66
C SER A 810 -17.68 -12.97 33.91
N CYS A 811 -17.25 -12.98 32.65
CA CYS A 811 -17.09 -14.20 31.86
C CYS A 811 -16.08 -15.17 32.51
N SER A 812 -16.39 -16.47 32.52
CA SER A 812 -15.58 -17.50 33.19
C SER A 812 -14.30 -17.86 32.41
N LEU A 813 -14.20 -17.47 31.13
CA LEU A 813 -13.03 -17.74 30.27
C LEU A 813 -12.14 -16.50 30.07
N CYS A 814 -12.72 -15.35 29.71
CA CYS A 814 -11.96 -14.12 29.41
C CYS A 814 -12.05 -13.04 30.51
N SER A 815 -12.79 -13.29 31.59
CA SER A 815 -13.00 -12.35 32.70
C SER A 815 -13.58 -10.98 32.33
N SER A 816 -14.14 -10.82 31.12
CA SER A 816 -14.83 -9.59 30.73
C SER A 816 -16.11 -9.38 31.53
N ASN A 817 -16.36 -8.16 32.00
CA ASN A 817 -17.63 -7.80 32.63
C ASN A 817 -18.73 -7.66 31.56
N THR A 818 -19.87 -8.30 31.79
CA THR A 818 -21.06 -8.23 30.91
C THR A 818 -22.34 -8.26 31.74
N ASN A 819 -23.43 -7.71 31.18
CA ASN A 819 -24.75 -7.80 31.80
C ASN A 819 -25.21 -9.26 31.87
N VAL A 820 -25.90 -9.64 32.95
CA VAL A 820 -26.40 -11.00 33.19
C VAL A 820 -27.27 -11.51 32.04
N GLU A 821 -28.07 -10.64 31.41
CA GLU A 821 -28.95 -10.98 30.28
C GLU A 821 -28.21 -11.39 29.00
N LEU A 822 -26.92 -11.07 28.87
CA LEU A 822 -26.09 -11.36 27.69
C LEU A 822 -25.19 -12.59 27.88
N LEU A 823 -25.30 -13.28 29.02
CA LEU A 823 -24.54 -14.48 29.33
C LEU A 823 -25.30 -15.73 28.88
N LYS A 824 -24.59 -16.66 28.24
CA LYS A 824 -25.10 -17.99 27.93
C LYS A 824 -24.64 -18.98 29.00
N ASP A 825 -25.59 -19.74 29.54
CA ASP A 825 -25.33 -20.89 30.41
C ASP A 825 -25.33 -22.18 29.60
N TYR A 826 -24.41 -23.09 29.89
CA TYR A 826 -24.37 -24.43 29.30
C TYR A 826 -24.60 -25.49 30.38
N SER A 827 -25.43 -26.49 30.10
CA SER A 827 -25.72 -27.58 31.04
C SER A 827 -24.52 -28.49 31.31
N THR A 828 -23.53 -28.51 30.42
CA THR A 828 -22.36 -29.40 30.47
C THR A 828 -21.09 -28.74 30.99
N ILE A 829 -21.03 -27.40 31.04
CA ILE A 829 -19.87 -26.63 31.51
C ILE A 829 -20.36 -25.62 32.54
N GLU A 830 -19.98 -25.81 33.80
CA GLU A 830 -20.37 -24.92 34.89
C GLU A 830 -19.63 -23.57 34.77
N GLY A 831 -20.35 -22.53 34.35
CA GLY A 831 -19.81 -21.19 34.19
C GLY A 831 -20.68 -20.30 33.31
N ARG A 832 -20.53 -18.98 33.45
CA ARG A 832 -21.20 -18.00 32.58
C ARG A 832 -20.22 -17.46 31.54
N PHE A 833 -20.65 -17.39 30.28
CA PHE A 833 -19.80 -16.99 29.16
C PHE A 833 -20.38 -15.82 28.38
N CYS A 834 -19.53 -14.87 28.00
CA CYS A 834 -19.91 -13.84 27.04
C CYS A 834 -20.15 -14.43 25.65
N TYR A 835 -20.92 -13.75 24.81
CA TYR A 835 -21.25 -14.20 23.46
C TYR A 835 -20.03 -14.69 22.66
N GLY A 836 -18.93 -13.92 22.68
CA GLY A 836 -17.71 -14.27 21.95
C GLY A 836 -17.02 -15.55 22.47
N CYS A 837 -16.99 -15.77 23.80
CA CYS A 837 -16.44 -17.01 24.36
C CYS A 837 -17.40 -18.19 24.17
N ALA A 838 -18.71 -17.95 24.28
CA ALA A 838 -19.74 -18.95 24.06
C ALA A 838 -19.73 -19.46 22.61
N SER A 839 -19.57 -18.58 21.62
CA SER A 839 -19.44 -18.95 20.21
C SER A 839 -18.20 -19.81 19.92
N VAL A 840 -17.08 -19.54 20.59
CA VAL A 840 -15.87 -20.38 20.48
C VAL A 840 -16.10 -21.72 21.16
N ILE A 841 -16.67 -21.74 22.36
CA ILE A 841 -16.98 -22.98 23.10
C ILE A 841 -17.95 -23.85 22.30
N GLU A 842 -18.96 -23.29 21.65
CA GLU A 842 -19.91 -24.02 20.78
C GLU A 842 -19.18 -24.82 19.68
N GLN A 843 -18.11 -24.26 19.12
CA GLN A 843 -17.31 -24.84 18.03
C GLN A 843 -16.24 -25.84 18.49
N VAL A 844 -16.15 -26.16 19.79
CA VAL A 844 -15.21 -27.15 20.34
C VAL A 844 -15.96 -28.42 20.72
N ASP A 845 -15.68 -29.55 20.09
CA ASP A 845 -16.39 -30.81 20.37
C ASP A 845 -15.96 -31.44 21.71
N ALA A 846 -14.71 -31.24 22.15
CA ALA A 846 -14.19 -31.76 23.41
C ALA A 846 -14.66 -30.96 24.65
N LYS A 847 -15.98 -30.93 24.90
CA LYS A 847 -16.60 -30.17 26.00
C LYS A 847 -16.07 -30.53 27.40
N GLN A 848 -15.70 -31.79 27.63
CA GLN A 848 -15.18 -32.25 28.93
C GLN A 848 -13.81 -31.64 29.26
N LEU A 849 -12.91 -31.55 28.27
CA LEU A 849 -11.62 -30.89 28.43
C LEU A 849 -11.80 -29.39 28.70
N MET A 850 -12.71 -28.74 27.98
CA MET A 850 -13.07 -27.34 28.25
C MET A 850 -13.66 -27.13 29.65
N ALA A 851 -14.52 -28.03 30.11
CA ALA A 851 -15.09 -27.97 31.46
C ALA A 851 -13.99 -28.03 32.53
N SER A 852 -12.98 -28.89 32.35
CA SER A 852 -11.87 -29.02 33.28
C SER A 852 -11.05 -27.73 33.40
N ILE A 853 -10.76 -27.06 32.28
CA ILE A 853 -10.04 -25.78 32.25
C ILE A 853 -10.86 -24.69 32.95
N VAL A 854 -12.14 -24.56 32.61
CA VAL A 854 -13.01 -23.53 33.19
C VAL A 854 -13.14 -23.71 34.71
N ALA A 855 -13.30 -24.95 35.19
CA ALA A 855 -13.37 -25.23 36.62
C ALA A 855 -12.09 -24.80 37.36
N ILE A 856 -10.90 -25.02 36.77
CA ILE A 856 -9.62 -24.56 37.32
C ILE A 856 -9.59 -23.02 37.38
N LEU A 857 -9.97 -22.33 36.29
CA LEU A 857 -9.96 -20.87 36.23
C LEU A 857 -10.94 -20.23 37.23
N ILE A 858 -12.15 -20.78 37.37
CA ILE A 858 -13.13 -20.32 38.37
C ILE A 858 -12.59 -20.50 39.79
N LYS A 859 -12.00 -21.67 40.08
CA LYS A 859 -11.42 -21.97 41.40
C LYS A 859 -10.29 -20.99 41.74
N GLU A 860 -9.39 -20.72 40.81
CA GLU A 860 -8.29 -19.78 41.03
C GLU A 860 -8.78 -18.35 41.20
N LYS A 861 -9.77 -17.92 40.41
CA LYS A 861 -10.39 -16.60 40.52
C LYS A 861 -11.05 -16.38 41.89
N ASN A 862 -11.76 -17.37 42.41
CA ASN A 862 -12.46 -17.28 43.69
C ASN A 862 -11.50 -17.38 44.90
N ASN A 863 -10.40 -18.13 44.80
CA ASN A 863 -9.41 -18.28 45.86
C ASN A 863 -8.32 -17.19 45.80
N SER A 864 -8.68 -15.94 46.11
CA SER A 864 -7.74 -14.81 46.16
C SER A 864 -6.72 -14.89 47.31
N GLN A 865 -6.94 -15.72 48.35
CA GLN A 865 -6.11 -15.74 49.57
C GLN A 865 -5.22 -16.99 49.79
N ASP A 866 -5.41 -18.11 49.07
CA ASP A 866 -4.80 -19.42 49.46
C ASP A 866 -3.63 -19.94 48.60
N LEU A 867 -3.28 -19.30 47.48
CA LEU A 867 -2.14 -19.75 46.65
C LEU A 867 -0.76 -19.28 47.18
N HIS A 868 -0.72 -18.57 48.31
CA HIS A 868 0.46 -17.85 48.79
C HIS A 868 1.61 -18.74 49.32
N ALA A 869 1.38 -20.04 49.58
CA ALA A 869 2.29 -20.90 50.34
C ALA A 869 3.06 -21.98 49.54
N LYS A 870 2.78 -22.23 48.25
CA LYS A 870 3.31 -23.43 47.52
C LYS A 870 4.11 -23.18 46.23
N CYS A 871 4.37 -21.92 45.84
CA CYS A 871 4.95 -21.60 44.52
C CYS A 871 6.45 -21.19 44.51
N LEU A 872 7.22 -21.39 45.58
CA LEU A 872 8.68 -21.14 45.54
C LEU A 872 9.44 -22.46 45.31
N PRO A 873 10.18 -22.64 44.20
CA PRO A 873 11.20 -23.67 44.13
C PRO A 873 12.32 -23.32 45.12
N THR A 874 12.50 -24.18 46.12
CA THR A 874 13.63 -24.18 47.05
C THR A 874 14.90 -24.54 46.29
N ASN A 875 15.52 -23.59 45.58
CA ASN A 875 16.96 -23.52 45.29
C ASN A 875 17.28 -22.30 44.39
N ALA A 876 17.38 -21.12 45.00
CA ALA A 876 18.06 -19.97 44.41
C ALA A 876 18.71 -19.13 45.52
N SER A 877 19.59 -19.77 46.29
CA SER A 877 20.55 -19.08 47.15
C SER A 877 21.91 -19.78 47.02
N LYS A 878 22.67 -19.37 46.02
CA LYS A 878 24.14 -19.31 46.00
C LYS A 878 24.62 -18.50 44.81
#